data_AF-A0A6N2MK97-F1
#
_entry.id   AF-A0A6N2MK97-F1
#
_cell.length_a   1.000
_cell.length_b   1.000
_cell.length_c   1.000
_cell.angle_alpha   90.00
_cell.angle_beta   90.00
_cell.angle_gamma   90.00
#
_symmetry.space_group_name_H-M   'P 1'
#
loop_
_entity.id
_entity.type
_entity.pdbx_description
1 polymer ?
#
loop_
_entity_poly.entity_id
_entity_poly.type
_entity_poly.pdbx_seq_one_letter_code
_entity_poly.pdbx_strand_id
1 'polypeptide(L)'
;MENKRKLHVVQALKLLFLLFAVHSLFLFPFTLSEIFFEERFEDGWKDRWVLSDWKRSEGKAGTFKYTAGKWPGDPDDKGIQTYNDAKHFAISAKIAPEFSNKDRTLVVQYSVKFEQNIECGGGYIKLHSGYVNQKKFGGDTPYSFMFGPDMCGTQTKKLHVILSYQGQNYPIKKDLQCETDKLTHFYTFILRPDASYSVLVDNRERESGTMYTDWDILPPPKIKDTKAKKPADWDDREYIEDPYDVKPEGYDSIPREIPDPKAKEPDDWDEEDDGIWRPPKIPNPAYKGPWKRKKIKNPNYKGKWKTPWIDNPEFEDDPDLYVLKPIKYVGIEVWQVKAGSIFDNILICDDPQYARKVVEDVFQNREIEKDALEEAEKVRKAREEEHYPMDLNHCMSRKLKEQERKVKGGGKKGATGSLAEGMILGSTWTITICPWLFPFASYNCKRDKVPSFRRQHVSVSSMSCCCTSCCVAVVVRSGIRVRPGTRQLSLRKGIVYGFMRLLSTPFKTLRGASRTLKVAQFCSVSNMSSSLQIEMVPCLNDNYAYLVHDVDTGTVGVIDPSEATPVIDALSRKNRNLTYILNTHHHHDHTGGNEELKARYGAKVIGSGVDRDRIPGIDIVLNDKEKWMFGGHEVQVMETPGHTRGHISFYFPGSGAIFAGDTLFSLSCGRLLEGTPEQMLSSLRKIMSLPDDTNIYCGHEYTLSNSKFALSIDPNNEALQSYAAHVAHLRSKSLPTIPTKLKVEKACNPFLRTSSTAIRHALNIPATANDSEALGVIRQAKDNF
;
A
#
# COMPACT_ATOMS: atom_id res chain seq x y z
N MET A 1 -58.02 -31.41 -49.18
CA MET A 1 -56.97 -32.34 -48.67
C MET A 1 -55.91 -31.62 -47.82
N GLU A 2 -55.74 -30.32 -48.03
CA GLU A 2 -55.10 -29.26 -47.22
C GLU A 2 -54.51 -29.68 -45.89
N ASN A 3 -55.34 -30.02 -44.89
CA ASN A 3 -54.88 -30.14 -43.51
C ASN A 3 -53.84 -31.25 -43.30
N LYS A 4 -53.88 -32.36 -44.07
CA LYS A 4 -52.81 -33.36 -44.01
C LYS A 4 -51.50 -32.80 -44.59
N ARG A 5 -51.53 -32.12 -45.74
CA ARG A 5 -50.32 -31.47 -46.31
C ARG A 5 -49.74 -30.42 -45.36
N LYS A 6 -50.58 -29.56 -44.75
CA LYS A 6 -50.13 -28.56 -43.76
C LYS A 6 -49.49 -29.21 -42.52
N LEU A 7 -50.05 -30.31 -42.00
CA LEU A 7 -49.48 -31.03 -40.86
C LEU A 7 -48.10 -31.63 -41.18
N HIS A 8 -47.96 -32.31 -42.32
CA HIS A 8 -46.69 -32.88 -42.76
C HIS A 8 -45.61 -31.79 -42.98
N VAL A 9 -45.95 -30.65 -43.56
CA VAL A 9 -45.00 -29.52 -43.73
C VAL A 9 -44.56 -28.95 -42.37
N VAL A 10 -45.46 -28.83 -41.39
CA VAL A 10 -45.11 -28.37 -40.03
C VAL A 10 -44.25 -29.40 -39.28
N GLN A 11 -44.47 -30.70 -39.47
CA GLN A 11 -43.58 -31.73 -38.91
C GLN A 11 -42.20 -31.74 -39.59
N ALA A 12 -42.14 -31.63 -40.92
CA ALA A 12 -40.88 -31.53 -41.66
C ALA A 12 -40.06 -30.31 -41.23
N LEU A 13 -40.69 -29.13 -41.13
CA LEU A 13 -40.02 -27.91 -40.64
C LEU A 13 -39.53 -28.04 -39.19
N LYS A 14 -40.29 -28.69 -38.29
CA LYS A 14 -39.84 -28.97 -36.92
C LYS A 14 -38.65 -29.92 -36.89
N LEU A 15 -38.66 -30.97 -37.71
CA LEU A 15 -37.55 -31.92 -37.81
C LEU A 15 -36.30 -31.25 -38.37
N LEU A 16 -36.45 -30.41 -39.39
CA LEU A 16 -35.36 -29.61 -39.96
C LEU A 16 -34.77 -28.65 -38.92
N PHE A 17 -35.61 -27.97 -38.12
CA PHE A 17 -35.16 -27.08 -37.06
C PHE A 17 -34.46 -27.83 -35.93
N LEU A 18 -34.88 -29.06 -35.62
CA LEU A 18 -34.20 -29.92 -34.65
C LEU A 18 -32.84 -30.39 -35.16
N LEU A 19 -32.76 -30.83 -36.43
CA LEU A 19 -31.52 -31.22 -37.09
C LEU A 19 -30.53 -30.06 -37.21
N PHE A 20 -31.02 -28.85 -37.48
CA PHE A 20 -30.21 -27.63 -37.52
C PHE A 20 -29.72 -27.24 -36.12
N ALA A 21 -30.57 -27.35 -35.09
CA ALA A 21 -30.17 -27.13 -33.69
C ALA A 21 -29.09 -28.13 -33.23
N VAL A 22 -29.23 -29.41 -33.61
CA VAL A 22 -28.22 -30.45 -33.33
C VAL A 22 -26.93 -30.19 -34.13
N HIS A 23 -27.00 -29.81 -35.41
CA HIS A 23 -25.81 -29.39 -36.16
C HIS A 23 -25.13 -28.17 -35.53
N SER A 24 -25.88 -27.17 -35.05
CA SER A 24 -25.28 -26.03 -34.34
C SER A 24 -24.65 -26.37 -32.99
N LEU A 25 -24.99 -27.52 -32.39
CA LEU A 25 -24.29 -28.05 -31.21
C LEU A 25 -23.00 -28.81 -31.59
N PHE A 26 -22.93 -29.40 -32.79
CA PHE A 26 -21.70 -30.01 -33.34
C PHE A 26 -20.80 -29.03 -34.11
N LEU A 27 -21.23 -27.78 -34.31
CA LEU A 27 -20.44 -26.70 -34.93
C LEU A 27 -19.70 -25.81 -33.93
N PHE A 28 -19.79 -26.09 -32.63
CA PHE A 28 -18.79 -25.62 -31.69
C PHE A 28 -17.53 -26.47 -31.87
N PRO A 29 -16.37 -25.88 -32.22
CA PRO A 29 -15.12 -26.61 -32.12
C PRO A 29 -14.89 -26.94 -30.66
N PHE A 30 -14.86 -28.24 -30.33
CA PHE A 30 -14.26 -28.69 -29.08
C PHE A 30 -12.75 -28.44 -29.18
N THR A 31 -12.33 -27.25 -28.79
CA THR A 31 -10.93 -26.93 -28.49
C THR A 31 -10.54 -27.75 -27.26
N LEU A 32 -10.10 -28.98 -27.51
CA LEU A 32 -9.48 -29.82 -26.48
C LEU A 32 -8.22 -29.10 -26.01
N SER A 33 -8.19 -28.71 -24.74
CA SER A 33 -6.96 -28.18 -24.13
C SER A 33 -5.87 -29.24 -24.19
N GLU A 34 -4.69 -28.85 -24.65
CA GLU A 34 -3.51 -29.70 -24.69
C GLU A 34 -2.64 -29.40 -23.46
N ILE A 35 -2.46 -30.41 -22.61
CA ILE A 35 -1.52 -30.37 -21.49
C ILE A 35 -0.19 -30.94 -22.01
N PHE A 36 0.77 -30.06 -22.27
CA PHE A 36 2.09 -30.43 -22.78
C PHE A 36 2.96 -31.06 -21.68
N PHE A 37 2.80 -30.60 -20.44
CA PHE A 37 3.49 -31.13 -19.27
C PHE A 37 2.66 -30.84 -18.00
N GLU A 38 2.55 -31.83 -17.11
CA GLU A 38 2.01 -31.66 -15.76
C GLU A 38 2.87 -32.46 -14.78
N GLU A 39 3.20 -31.86 -13.64
CA GLU A 39 3.92 -32.51 -12.55
C GLU A 39 3.40 -32.05 -11.18
N ARG A 40 3.04 -33.04 -10.35
CA ARG A 40 2.60 -32.92 -8.95
C ARG A 40 3.52 -33.71 -8.00
N PHE A 41 4.70 -34.07 -8.51
CA PHE A 41 5.74 -34.90 -7.89
C PHE A 41 5.27 -36.23 -7.28
N GLU A 42 4.18 -36.80 -7.80
CA GLU A 42 3.67 -38.13 -7.41
C GLU A 42 4.73 -39.25 -7.54
N ASP A 43 4.48 -40.36 -6.85
CA ASP A 43 5.37 -41.51 -6.80
C ASP A 43 5.79 -41.98 -8.20
N GLY A 44 7.11 -42.03 -8.44
CA GLY A 44 7.71 -42.25 -9.76
C GLY A 44 8.26 -40.99 -10.45
N TRP A 45 8.12 -39.78 -9.86
CA TRP A 45 8.71 -38.54 -10.40
C TRP A 45 10.22 -38.65 -10.72
N LYS A 46 10.96 -39.48 -9.99
CA LYS A 46 12.41 -39.72 -10.20
C LYS A 46 12.74 -40.37 -11.55
N ASP A 47 11.79 -41.03 -12.20
CA ASP A 47 11.97 -41.59 -13.54
C ASP A 47 11.71 -40.53 -14.64
N ARG A 48 11.02 -39.44 -14.28
CA ARG A 48 10.73 -38.28 -15.14
C ARG A 48 11.79 -37.17 -15.02
N TRP A 49 12.34 -36.94 -13.82
CA TRP A 49 13.31 -35.89 -13.52
C TRP A 49 14.75 -36.39 -13.36
N VAL A 50 15.65 -35.83 -14.15
CA VAL A 50 17.08 -36.10 -14.12
C VAL A 50 17.81 -35.01 -13.33
N LEU A 51 18.39 -35.40 -12.20
CA LEU A 51 19.33 -34.57 -11.43
C LEU A 51 20.66 -34.45 -12.18
N SER A 52 21.13 -33.21 -12.34
CA SER A 52 22.39 -32.89 -13.01
C SER A 52 23.61 -33.30 -12.18
N ASP A 53 24.74 -33.50 -12.87
CA ASP A 53 26.05 -33.70 -12.26
C ASP A 53 26.92 -32.42 -12.34
N TRP A 54 26.38 -31.32 -12.91
CA TRP A 54 26.98 -29.97 -12.90
C TRP A 54 27.28 -29.52 -11.47
N LYS A 55 28.39 -28.79 -11.27
CA LYS A 55 28.92 -28.34 -9.97
C LYS A 55 29.19 -29.44 -8.91
N ARG A 56 29.03 -30.73 -9.21
CA ARG A 56 29.28 -31.82 -8.23
C ARG A 56 30.76 -31.97 -7.89
N SER A 57 31.65 -31.86 -8.88
CA SER A 57 33.11 -31.89 -8.66
C SER A 57 33.63 -30.71 -7.84
N GLU A 58 32.95 -29.55 -7.88
CA GLU A 58 33.24 -28.38 -7.04
C GLU A 58 32.68 -28.51 -5.60
N GLY A 59 31.93 -29.58 -5.28
CA GLY A 59 31.19 -29.69 -4.00
C GLY A 59 30.05 -28.67 -3.84
N LYS A 60 29.61 -28.05 -4.94
CA LYS A 60 28.62 -26.97 -4.97
C LYS A 60 27.24 -27.40 -5.51
N ALA A 61 27.11 -28.63 -6.00
CA ALA A 61 25.79 -29.19 -6.36
C ALA A 61 24.94 -29.46 -5.11
N GLY A 62 23.67 -29.06 -5.15
CA GLY A 62 22.66 -29.34 -4.13
C GLY A 62 21.83 -30.59 -4.45
N THR A 63 21.10 -31.07 -3.45
CA THR A 63 20.17 -32.21 -3.58
C THR A 63 18.74 -31.80 -3.26
N PHE A 64 17.77 -32.53 -3.81
CA PHE A 64 16.34 -32.31 -3.56
C PHE A 64 15.78 -33.39 -2.63
N LYS A 65 14.86 -32.98 -1.74
CA LYS A 65 14.08 -33.84 -0.84
C LYS A 65 12.60 -33.80 -1.26
N TYR A 66 11.98 -34.96 -1.43
CA TYR A 66 10.53 -35.09 -1.64
C TYR A 66 9.77 -34.88 -0.32
N THR A 67 8.96 -33.82 -0.19
CA THR A 67 8.31 -33.42 1.07
C THR A 67 7.29 -32.29 0.90
N ALA A 68 6.16 -32.34 1.62
CA ALA A 68 5.18 -31.25 1.71
C ALA A 68 5.61 -30.09 2.65
N GLY A 69 6.87 -30.09 3.09
CA GLY A 69 7.38 -29.15 4.10
C GLY A 69 7.09 -29.54 5.57
N LYS A 70 7.15 -28.53 6.46
CA LYS A 70 6.92 -28.58 7.91
C LYS A 70 5.50 -28.18 8.31
N TRP A 71 4.90 -27.25 7.58
CA TRP A 71 3.51 -26.79 7.72
C TRP A 71 2.79 -26.93 6.38
N PRO A 72 2.45 -28.16 5.94
CA PRO A 72 1.65 -28.37 4.74
C PRO A 72 0.19 -27.94 4.95
N GLY A 73 -0.47 -27.48 3.89
CA GLY A 73 -1.95 -27.44 3.86
C GLY A 73 -2.55 -28.83 3.68
N ASP A 74 -1.90 -29.68 2.88
CA ASP A 74 -2.18 -31.10 2.74
C ASP A 74 -0.87 -31.90 2.89
N PRO A 75 -0.74 -32.83 3.86
CA PRO A 75 0.47 -33.65 4.01
C PRO A 75 0.82 -34.51 2.78
N ASP A 76 -0.14 -34.74 1.88
CA ASP A 76 0.07 -35.55 0.69
C ASP A 76 0.50 -34.78 -0.57
N ASP A 77 0.31 -33.46 -0.62
CA ASP A 77 0.79 -32.52 -1.66
C ASP A 77 2.30 -32.27 -1.48
N LYS A 78 3.15 -33.08 -2.13
CA LYS A 78 4.59 -33.24 -1.82
C LYS A 78 5.50 -32.81 -2.97
N GLY A 79 5.90 -31.54 -2.97
CA GLY A 79 6.87 -31.04 -3.94
C GLY A 79 8.33 -31.49 -3.69
N ILE A 80 9.23 -30.98 -4.53
CA ILE A 80 10.68 -31.14 -4.36
C ILE A 80 11.29 -29.93 -3.64
N GLN A 81 11.75 -30.16 -2.41
CA GLN A 81 12.41 -29.16 -1.56
C GLN A 81 13.92 -29.13 -1.80
N THR A 82 14.50 -27.95 -1.98
CA THR A 82 15.95 -27.73 -1.95
C THR A 82 16.50 -28.06 -0.55
N TYR A 83 17.53 -28.92 -0.43
CA TYR A 83 17.94 -29.48 0.88
C TYR A 83 19.26 -28.96 1.47
N ASN A 84 20.19 -28.42 0.68
CA ASN A 84 21.55 -28.11 1.14
C ASN A 84 21.92 -26.62 0.99
N ASP A 85 22.23 -25.95 2.09
CA ASP A 85 22.64 -24.54 2.10
C ASP A 85 23.90 -24.27 1.24
N ALA A 86 23.94 -23.07 0.65
CA ALA A 86 24.97 -22.55 -0.24
C ALA A 86 25.31 -23.51 -1.40
N LYS A 87 24.30 -23.85 -2.22
CA LYS A 87 24.42 -24.73 -3.40
C LYS A 87 23.70 -24.22 -4.65
N HIS A 88 24.17 -24.71 -5.79
CA HIS A 88 23.44 -24.71 -7.06
C HIS A 88 22.59 -25.99 -7.14
N PHE A 89 21.29 -25.83 -7.32
CA PHE A 89 20.33 -26.90 -7.55
C PHE A 89 20.03 -26.95 -9.05
N ALA A 90 20.22 -28.11 -9.69
CA ALA A 90 20.01 -28.27 -11.13
C ALA A 90 19.35 -29.62 -11.43
N ILE A 91 18.06 -29.59 -11.78
CA ILE A 91 17.25 -30.76 -12.12
C ILE A 91 16.34 -30.44 -13.31
N SER A 92 16.12 -31.41 -14.20
CA SER A 92 15.34 -31.20 -15.43
C SER A 92 14.51 -32.42 -15.79
N ALA A 93 13.34 -32.18 -16.38
CA ALA A 93 12.48 -33.21 -16.96
C ALA A 93 12.33 -32.99 -18.47
N LYS A 94 12.19 -34.11 -19.20
CA LYS A 94 11.96 -34.09 -20.64
C LYS A 94 10.46 -34.02 -20.93
N ILE A 95 10.08 -33.07 -21.78
CA ILE A 95 8.74 -32.93 -22.34
C ILE A 95 8.70 -33.78 -23.63
N ALA A 96 7.66 -34.61 -23.78
CA ALA A 96 7.55 -35.57 -24.88
C ALA A 96 6.06 -35.78 -25.25
N PRO A 97 5.62 -35.42 -26.48
CA PRO A 97 6.40 -34.87 -27.60
C PRO A 97 7.03 -33.50 -27.30
N GLU A 98 7.94 -33.04 -28.16
CA GLU A 98 8.32 -31.63 -28.16
C GLU A 98 7.19 -30.81 -28.80
N PHE A 99 6.93 -29.60 -28.28
CA PHE A 99 5.80 -28.78 -28.71
C PHE A 99 6.24 -27.37 -29.10
N SER A 100 5.38 -26.66 -29.82
CA SER A 100 5.52 -25.23 -30.10
C SER A 100 4.21 -24.53 -29.78
N ASN A 101 4.29 -23.29 -29.28
CA ASN A 101 3.13 -22.46 -29.03
C ASN A 101 2.65 -21.68 -30.26
N LYS A 102 3.17 -21.95 -31.47
CA LYS A 102 2.64 -21.34 -32.69
C LYS A 102 1.14 -21.64 -32.85
N ASP A 103 0.39 -20.60 -33.22
CA ASP A 103 -1.06 -20.56 -33.41
C ASP A 103 -1.91 -20.90 -32.16
N ARG A 104 -1.30 -20.91 -30.95
CA ARG A 104 -1.99 -21.20 -29.69
C ARG A 104 -1.47 -20.37 -28.51
N THR A 105 -2.23 -20.36 -27.41
CA THR A 105 -1.77 -19.79 -26.14
C THR A 105 -0.69 -20.71 -25.54
N LEU A 106 0.31 -20.12 -24.90
CA LEU A 106 1.22 -20.79 -23.97
C LEU A 106 0.86 -20.36 -22.54
N VAL A 107 0.56 -21.33 -21.68
CA VAL A 107 0.47 -21.13 -20.23
C VAL A 107 1.62 -21.88 -19.58
N VAL A 108 2.34 -21.19 -18.69
CA VAL A 108 3.41 -21.76 -17.86
C VAL A 108 3.09 -21.41 -16.41
N GLN A 109 2.74 -22.42 -15.63
CA GLN A 109 2.32 -22.28 -14.24
C GLN A 109 3.12 -23.22 -13.34
N TYR A 110 3.42 -22.80 -12.13
CA TYR A 110 3.88 -23.68 -11.06
C TYR A 110 3.68 -23.03 -9.69
N SER A 111 3.78 -23.82 -8.62
CA SER A 111 3.85 -23.31 -7.26
C SER A 111 5.26 -23.35 -6.70
N VAL A 112 5.58 -22.35 -5.88
CA VAL A 112 6.80 -22.33 -5.06
C VAL A 112 6.50 -21.81 -3.66
N LYS A 113 7.05 -22.51 -2.66
CA LYS A 113 6.94 -22.17 -1.24
C LYS A 113 8.31 -21.89 -0.66
N PHE A 114 8.54 -20.69 -0.16
CA PHE A 114 9.76 -20.30 0.54
C PHE A 114 9.64 -20.57 2.05
N GLU A 115 9.68 -21.86 2.41
CA GLU A 115 9.53 -22.29 3.81
C GLU A 115 10.65 -21.74 4.72
N GLN A 116 11.83 -21.54 4.16
CA GLN A 116 12.96 -20.88 4.81
C GLN A 116 12.87 -19.36 4.67
N ASN A 117 13.36 -18.62 5.68
CA ASN A 117 13.71 -17.20 5.50
C ASN A 117 14.82 -17.12 4.43
N ILE A 118 14.46 -16.95 3.16
CA ILE A 118 15.42 -16.91 2.06
C ILE A 118 16.07 -15.53 1.98
N GLU A 119 17.36 -15.47 2.29
CA GLU A 119 18.14 -14.23 2.24
C GLU A 119 18.65 -13.94 0.83
N CYS A 120 19.06 -14.98 0.11
CA CYS A 120 19.36 -14.91 -1.32
C CYS A 120 19.22 -16.28 -2.00
N GLY A 121 18.47 -16.32 -3.09
CA GLY A 121 18.33 -17.47 -3.98
C GLY A 121 17.14 -17.38 -4.93
N GLY A 122 17.26 -18.08 -6.06
CA GLY A 122 16.22 -18.16 -7.07
C GLY A 122 15.13 -19.17 -6.74
N GLY A 123 13.92 -18.92 -7.26
CA GLY A 123 12.78 -19.84 -7.26
C GLY A 123 12.14 -19.99 -8.64
N TYR A 124 12.87 -19.70 -9.72
CA TYR A 124 12.41 -19.72 -11.11
C TYR A 124 12.61 -21.06 -11.83
N ILE A 125 11.82 -21.26 -12.88
CA ILE A 125 11.95 -22.37 -13.85
C ILE A 125 12.43 -21.87 -15.21
N LYS A 126 13.02 -22.77 -16.00
CA LYS A 126 13.53 -22.53 -17.35
C LYS A 126 12.90 -23.54 -18.32
N LEU A 127 12.47 -23.09 -19.49
CA LEU A 127 12.05 -23.95 -20.60
C LEU A 127 13.13 -23.96 -21.68
N HIS A 128 13.43 -25.13 -22.23
CA HIS A 128 14.54 -25.33 -23.16
C HIS A 128 14.09 -25.96 -24.48
N SER A 129 14.58 -25.38 -25.59
CA SER A 129 14.45 -25.93 -26.93
C SER A 129 15.66 -26.76 -27.39
N GLY A 130 15.43 -27.70 -28.31
CA GLY A 130 16.51 -28.53 -28.87
C GLY A 130 16.99 -29.62 -27.90
N TYR A 131 18.20 -30.14 -28.11
CA TYR A 131 18.76 -31.20 -27.24
C TYR A 131 19.49 -30.62 -26.01
N VAL A 132 19.02 -30.99 -24.81
CA VAL A 132 19.72 -30.70 -23.55
C VAL A 132 20.31 -31.99 -22.98
N ASN A 133 21.60 -31.97 -22.69
CA ASN A 133 22.23 -33.02 -21.88
C ASN A 133 21.88 -32.78 -20.40
N GLN A 134 20.77 -33.38 -19.95
CA GLN A 134 20.24 -33.23 -18.58
C GLN A 134 21.26 -33.54 -17.47
N LYS A 135 22.30 -34.34 -17.75
CA LYS A 135 23.39 -34.62 -16.80
C LYS A 135 24.47 -33.54 -16.70
N LYS A 136 24.50 -32.62 -17.66
CA LYS A 136 25.34 -31.41 -17.65
C LYS A 136 24.53 -30.11 -17.53
N PHE A 137 23.23 -30.21 -17.25
CA PHE A 137 22.33 -29.08 -17.09
C PHE A 137 22.80 -28.15 -15.96
N GLY A 138 22.79 -26.84 -16.22
CA GLY A 138 23.39 -25.81 -15.37
C GLY A 138 23.18 -24.41 -15.93
N GLY A 139 23.68 -23.37 -15.25
CA GLY A 139 23.41 -21.97 -15.57
C GLY A 139 23.68 -21.55 -17.01
N ASP A 140 24.74 -22.07 -17.61
CA ASP A 140 25.15 -21.77 -19.00
C ASP A 140 24.30 -22.50 -20.08
N THR A 141 23.27 -23.26 -19.68
CA THR A 141 22.43 -24.02 -20.63
C THR A 141 21.47 -23.06 -21.36
N PRO A 142 21.50 -22.96 -22.70
CA PRO A 142 20.57 -22.11 -23.44
C PRO A 142 19.12 -22.48 -23.15
N TYR A 143 18.31 -21.48 -22.79
CA TYR A 143 16.88 -21.59 -22.52
C TYR A 143 16.10 -20.75 -23.53
N SER A 144 14.84 -21.10 -23.76
CA SER A 144 13.89 -20.35 -24.59
C SER A 144 13.11 -19.34 -23.77
N PHE A 145 12.86 -19.66 -22.50
CA PHE A 145 12.11 -18.87 -21.54
C PHE A 145 12.60 -19.13 -20.11
N MET A 146 12.65 -18.10 -19.26
CA MET A 146 12.84 -18.22 -17.81
C MET A 146 11.77 -17.40 -17.10
N PHE A 147 11.15 -17.99 -16.07
CA PHE A 147 10.06 -17.37 -15.34
C PHE A 147 10.10 -17.73 -13.85
N GLY A 148 9.94 -16.72 -12.99
CA GLY A 148 9.71 -16.93 -11.56
C GLY A 148 10.43 -15.95 -10.63
N PRO A 149 10.19 -16.08 -9.31
CA PRO A 149 10.76 -15.20 -8.31
C PRO A 149 12.27 -15.42 -8.11
N ASP A 150 12.98 -14.33 -7.84
CA ASP A 150 14.40 -14.29 -7.51
C ASP A 150 14.65 -13.24 -6.43
N MET A 151 15.13 -13.70 -5.28
CA MET A 151 15.34 -12.86 -4.10
C MET A 151 16.83 -12.80 -3.77
N CYS A 152 17.37 -11.62 -3.49
CA CYS A 152 18.72 -11.45 -2.95
C CYS A 152 18.86 -10.15 -2.16
N GLY A 153 19.01 -10.28 -0.84
CA GLY A 153 19.04 -9.17 0.10
C GLY A 153 17.73 -8.40 0.15
N THR A 154 17.81 -7.12 0.54
CA THR A 154 16.65 -6.21 0.58
C THR A 154 16.37 -5.52 -0.76
N GLN A 155 17.29 -5.60 -1.73
CA GLN A 155 17.27 -4.82 -2.98
C GLN A 155 16.78 -5.61 -4.20
N THR A 156 16.90 -6.94 -4.19
CA THR A 156 16.44 -7.80 -5.29
C THR A 156 15.30 -8.67 -4.77
N LYS A 157 14.08 -8.44 -5.27
CA LYS A 157 12.87 -9.24 -4.99
C LYS A 157 12.03 -9.35 -6.28
N LYS A 158 12.67 -9.80 -7.36
CA LYS A 158 12.15 -9.63 -8.73
C LYS A 158 11.47 -10.91 -9.21
N LEU A 159 10.35 -10.77 -9.89
CA LEU A 159 9.70 -11.82 -10.67
C LEU A 159 10.24 -11.75 -12.10
N HIS A 160 11.26 -12.55 -12.39
CA HIS A 160 11.87 -12.60 -13.72
C HIS A 160 10.88 -13.10 -14.76
N VAL A 161 10.84 -12.42 -15.91
CA VAL A 161 10.19 -12.89 -17.14
C VAL A 161 11.16 -12.62 -18.29
N ILE A 162 11.91 -13.65 -18.70
CA ILE A 162 13.03 -13.52 -19.65
C ILE A 162 12.76 -14.40 -20.87
N LEU A 163 12.68 -13.77 -22.05
CA LEU A 163 12.40 -14.42 -23.33
C LEU A 163 13.69 -14.48 -24.16
N SER A 164 13.97 -15.62 -24.80
CA SER A 164 15.15 -15.79 -25.64
C SER A 164 14.81 -15.66 -27.13
N TYR A 165 15.21 -14.55 -27.73
CA TYR A 165 14.97 -14.24 -29.14
C TYR A 165 16.30 -14.18 -29.90
N GLN A 166 16.35 -14.82 -31.08
CA GLN A 166 17.55 -15.00 -31.93
C GLN A 166 18.83 -15.54 -31.23
N GLY A 167 18.78 -15.91 -29.95
CA GLY A 167 19.93 -16.38 -29.15
C GLY A 167 20.39 -15.40 -28.06
N GLN A 168 19.81 -14.20 -28.00
CA GLN A 168 19.96 -13.26 -26.90
C GLN A 168 18.77 -13.37 -25.93
N ASN A 169 19.03 -13.16 -24.64
CA ASN A 169 18.01 -13.22 -23.60
C ASN A 169 17.57 -11.80 -23.22
N TYR A 170 16.27 -11.53 -23.32
CA TYR A 170 15.67 -10.23 -23.06
C TYR A 170 14.84 -10.32 -21.78
N PRO A 171 15.24 -9.64 -20.68
CA PRO A 171 14.39 -9.48 -19.51
C PRO A 171 13.27 -8.48 -19.80
N ILE A 172 12.14 -8.63 -19.09
CA ILE A 172 11.06 -7.65 -19.12
C ILE A 172 11.52 -6.30 -18.55
N LYS A 173 11.07 -5.20 -19.14
CA LYS A 173 11.37 -3.81 -18.73
C LYS A 173 10.72 -3.40 -17.41
N LYS A 174 9.58 -4.01 -17.09
CA LYS A 174 8.76 -3.69 -15.92
C LYS A 174 9.35 -4.35 -14.68
N ASP A 175 9.47 -3.60 -13.57
CA ASP A 175 10.05 -4.15 -12.34
C ASP A 175 9.03 -4.92 -11.49
N LEU A 176 8.74 -6.15 -11.91
CA LEU A 176 7.78 -7.02 -11.24
C LEU A 176 8.34 -7.51 -9.90
N GLN A 177 7.60 -7.27 -8.81
CA GLN A 177 7.96 -7.77 -7.48
C GLN A 177 7.43 -9.19 -7.26
N CYS A 178 8.14 -10.01 -6.47
CA CYS A 178 7.68 -11.32 -6.04
C CYS A 178 7.11 -11.30 -4.60
N GLU A 179 6.26 -12.29 -4.29
CA GLU A 179 5.76 -12.49 -2.92
C GLU A 179 6.90 -12.98 -2.01
N THR A 180 6.93 -12.51 -0.75
CA THR A 180 8.04 -12.81 0.18
C THR A 180 7.58 -13.30 1.56
N ASP A 181 6.43 -13.98 1.64
CA ASP A 181 6.03 -14.74 2.83
C ASP A 181 6.45 -16.24 2.72
N LYS A 182 5.91 -17.12 3.58
CA LYS A 182 6.31 -18.54 3.74
C LYS A 182 5.25 -19.54 3.31
N LEU A 183 4.18 -19.06 2.68
CA LEU A 183 3.09 -19.84 2.13
C LEU A 183 3.45 -20.35 0.72
N THR A 184 2.59 -21.21 0.19
CA THR A 184 2.66 -21.65 -1.21
C THR A 184 2.03 -20.59 -2.11
N HIS A 185 2.81 -20.08 -3.05
CA HIS A 185 2.35 -19.13 -4.07
C HIS A 185 2.39 -19.75 -5.46
N PHE A 186 1.38 -19.45 -6.28
CA PHE A 186 1.35 -19.86 -7.69
C PHE A 186 1.79 -18.72 -8.58
N TYR A 187 2.76 -18.99 -9.45
CA TYR A 187 3.23 -18.07 -10.48
C TYR A 187 2.79 -18.60 -11.84
N THR A 188 2.07 -17.78 -12.60
CA THR A 188 1.48 -18.17 -13.89
C THR A 188 1.78 -17.11 -14.94
N PHE A 189 2.46 -17.51 -16.02
CA PHE A 189 2.66 -16.70 -17.22
C PHE A 189 1.75 -17.21 -18.34
N ILE A 190 1.11 -16.30 -19.05
CA ILE A 190 0.25 -16.57 -20.21
C ILE A 190 0.78 -15.73 -21.37
N LEU A 191 1.08 -16.34 -22.52
CA LEU A 191 1.48 -15.68 -23.76
C LEU A 191 0.55 -16.12 -24.89
N ARG A 192 0.01 -15.16 -25.66
CA ARG A 192 -1.04 -15.39 -26.65
C ARG A 192 -0.55 -15.16 -28.10
N PRO A 193 -1.25 -15.68 -29.12
CA PRO A 193 -0.87 -15.49 -30.54
C PRO A 193 -0.89 -14.04 -31.07
N ASP A 194 -1.40 -13.07 -30.32
CA ASP A 194 -1.33 -11.63 -30.63
C ASP A 194 -0.09 -10.96 -29.99
N ALA A 195 0.85 -11.75 -29.48
CA ALA A 195 2.00 -11.33 -28.67
C ALA A 195 1.63 -10.52 -27.41
N SER A 196 0.37 -10.61 -26.95
CA SER A 196 -0.02 -10.16 -25.62
C SER A 196 0.34 -11.19 -24.56
N TYR A 197 0.64 -10.73 -23.35
CA TYR A 197 0.87 -11.60 -22.19
C TYR A 197 0.08 -11.15 -20.96
N SER A 198 -0.03 -12.06 -20.00
CA SER A 198 -0.42 -11.77 -18.62
C SER A 198 0.49 -12.51 -17.65
N VAL A 199 0.86 -11.86 -16.55
CA VAL A 199 1.47 -12.50 -15.37
C VAL A 199 0.43 -12.51 -14.27
N LEU A 200 0.08 -13.69 -13.79
CA LEU A 200 -0.79 -13.88 -12.62
C LEU A 200 0.06 -14.43 -11.46
N VAL A 201 -0.24 -13.96 -10.26
CA VAL A 201 0.21 -14.56 -9.00
C VAL A 201 -1.02 -14.87 -8.16
N ASP A 202 -1.12 -16.08 -7.63
CA ASP A 202 -2.27 -16.53 -6.81
C ASP A 202 -3.63 -16.33 -7.52
N ASN A 203 -3.71 -16.66 -8.81
CA ASN A 203 -4.84 -16.39 -9.74
C ASN A 203 -5.21 -14.90 -9.95
N ARG A 204 -4.48 -13.95 -9.38
CA ARG A 204 -4.67 -12.50 -9.57
C ARG A 204 -3.74 -12.00 -10.65
N GLU A 205 -4.25 -11.31 -11.67
CA GLU A 205 -3.39 -10.65 -12.66
C GLU A 205 -2.59 -9.54 -11.96
N ARG A 206 -1.26 -9.69 -11.99
CA ARG A 206 -0.29 -8.73 -11.47
C ARG A 206 0.18 -7.77 -12.57
N GLU A 207 0.27 -8.26 -13.80
CA GLU A 207 0.76 -7.52 -14.96
C GLU A 207 0.13 -8.03 -16.26
N SER A 208 -0.06 -7.16 -17.25
CA SER A 208 -0.38 -7.55 -18.63
C SER A 208 0.13 -6.51 -19.65
N GLY A 209 0.33 -6.94 -20.89
CA GLY A 209 0.92 -6.06 -21.91
C GLY A 209 1.26 -6.79 -23.21
N THR A 210 2.26 -6.28 -23.94
CA THR A 210 2.68 -6.83 -25.25
C THR A 210 4.19 -6.99 -25.36
N MET A 211 4.65 -7.96 -26.15
CA MET A 211 6.08 -8.16 -26.40
C MET A 211 6.75 -6.96 -27.10
N TYR A 212 6.00 -6.24 -27.94
CA TYR A 212 6.46 -5.04 -28.66
C TYR A 212 6.79 -3.85 -27.74
N THR A 213 6.15 -3.75 -26.56
CA THR A 213 6.35 -2.64 -25.64
C THR A 213 7.29 -3.00 -24.48
N ASP A 214 7.14 -4.22 -23.94
CA ASP A 214 7.60 -4.54 -22.58
C ASP A 214 8.94 -5.28 -22.55
N TRP A 215 9.52 -5.60 -23.71
CA TRP A 215 10.91 -6.05 -23.89
C TRP A 215 11.59 -5.21 -24.98
N ASP A 216 12.92 -5.25 -25.06
CA ASP A 216 13.72 -4.64 -26.15
C ASP A 216 14.08 -5.64 -27.25
N ILE A 217 13.12 -6.48 -27.65
CA ILE A 217 13.33 -7.52 -28.69
C ILE A 217 13.36 -6.90 -30.09
N LEU A 218 12.37 -6.04 -30.40
CA LEU A 218 12.29 -5.26 -31.63
C LEU A 218 12.51 -3.78 -31.31
N PRO A 219 13.10 -2.98 -32.22
CA PRO A 219 13.21 -1.54 -32.05
C PRO A 219 11.82 -0.87 -32.11
N PRO A 220 11.64 0.36 -31.58
CA PRO A 220 10.33 0.99 -31.54
C PRO A 220 9.81 1.32 -32.96
N PRO A 221 8.52 1.14 -33.26
CA PRO A 221 7.97 1.35 -34.61
C PRO A 221 7.96 2.83 -35.05
N LYS A 222 8.09 3.76 -34.11
CA LYS A 222 8.20 5.21 -34.39
C LYS A 222 9.32 5.84 -33.58
N ILE A 223 10.04 6.75 -34.21
CA ILE A 223 11.11 7.57 -33.63
C ILE A 223 10.80 9.06 -33.81
N LYS A 224 11.41 9.94 -33.01
CA LYS A 224 11.28 11.40 -33.19
C LYS A 224 12.10 11.85 -34.39
N ASP A 225 11.54 12.67 -35.26
CA ASP A 225 12.30 13.23 -36.39
C ASP A 225 13.35 14.23 -35.90
N THR A 226 14.62 13.81 -35.90
CA THR A 226 15.76 14.64 -35.51
C THR A 226 16.08 15.76 -36.50
N LYS A 227 15.47 15.75 -37.70
CA LYS A 227 15.62 16.78 -38.74
C LYS A 227 14.50 17.82 -38.70
N ALA A 228 13.38 17.53 -38.04
CA ALA A 228 12.24 18.44 -37.92
C ALA A 228 12.61 19.71 -37.14
N LYS A 229 12.31 20.86 -37.74
CA LYS A 229 12.51 22.19 -37.14
C LYS A 229 11.16 22.83 -36.83
N LYS A 230 11.13 23.66 -35.79
CA LYS A 230 9.97 24.47 -35.46
C LYS A 230 9.65 25.43 -36.63
N PRO A 231 8.40 25.45 -37.14
CA PRO A 231 8.00 26.41 -38.17
C PRO A 231 8.09 27.86 -37.67
N ALA A 232 8.48 28.79 -38.55
CA ALA A 232 8.68 30.21 -38.19
C ALA A 232 7.35 30.94 -37.88
N ASP A 233 6.23 30.46 -38.40
CA ASP A 233 4.87 30.93 -38.13
C ASP A 233 4.27 30.37 -36.82
N TRP A 234 4.99 29.49 -36.13
CA TRP A 234 4.47 28.79 -34.96
C TRP A 234 4.68 29.62 -33.68
N ASP A 235 3.65 30.35 -33.27
CA ASP A 235 3.68 31.10 -32.01
C ASP A 235 3.38 30.17 -30.81
N ASP A 236 4.30 30.11 -29.84
CA ASP A 236 4.10 29.36 -28.59
C ASP A 236 3.43 30.21 -27.48
N ARG A 237 3.15 31.49 -27.74
CA ARG A 237 2.54 32.40 -26.75
C ARG A 237 1.02 32.21 -26.73
N GLU A 238 0.50 31.51 -25.73
CA GLU A 238 -0.96 31.34 -25.55
C GLU A 238 -1.70 32.68 -25.37
N TYR A 239 -1.03 33.66 -24.75
CA TYR A 239 -1.56 35.01 -24.53
C TYR A 239 -0.65 36.06 -25.15
N ILE A 240 -1.27 37.02 -25.83
CA ILE A 240 -0.64 38.26 -26.31
C ILE A 240 -1.31 39.45 -25.63
N GLU A 241 -0.65 40.60 -25.65
CA GLU A 241 -1.30 41.84 -25.21
C GLU A 241 -2.31 42.30 -26.27
N ASP A 242 -3.46 42.81 -25.83
CA ASP A 242 -4.55 43.24 -26.69
C ASP A 242 -4.15 44.50 -27.47
N PRO A 243 -3.99 44.45 -28.80
CA PRO A 243 -3.54 45.60 -29.58
C PRO A 243 -4.54 46.78 -29.53
N TYR A 244 -5.81 46.52 -29.25
CA TYR A 244 -6.88 47.53 -29.20
C TYR A 244 -7.12 48.10 -27.80
N ASP A 245 -6.60 47.46 -26.74
CA ASP A 245 -6.65 48.00 -25.38
C ASP A 245 -5.66 49.17 -25.23
N VAL A 246 -6.15 50.38 -25.50
CA VAL A 246 -5.39 51.63 -25.36
C VAL A 246 -5.49 52.18 -23.94
N LYS A 247 -4.42 52.85 -23.50
CA LYS A 247 -4.35 53.51 -22.19
C LYS A 247 -5.30 54.71 -22.15
N PRO A 248 -6.22 54.80 -21.16
CA PRO A 248 -7.10 55.97 -21.03
C PRO A 248 -6.30 57.26 -20.78
N GLU A 249 -6.76 58.35 -21.39
CA GLU A 249 -6.22 59.69 -21.16
C GLU A 249 -6.40 60.10 -19.69
N GLY A 250 -5.43 60.85 -19.14
CA GLY A 250 -5.41 61.25 -17.73
C GLY A 250 -5.17 60.14 -16.70
N TYR A 251 -5.04 58.86 -17.10
CA TYR A 251 -4.87 57.74 -16.17
C TYR A 251 -3.64 57.89 -15.25
N ASP A 252 -2.51 58.36 -15.77
CA ASP A 252 -1.29 58.61 -14.97
C ASP A 252 -1.38 59.87 -14.09
N SER A 253 -2.32 60.76 -14.39
CA SER A 253 -2.56 62.00 -13.64
C SER A 253 -3.41 61.78 -12.38
N ILE A 254 -3.92 60.57 -12.17
CA ILE A 254 -4.65 60.19 -10.96
C ILE A 254 -3.63 60.03 -9.81
N PRO A 255 -3.65 60.90 -8.77
CA PRO A 255 -2.69 60.79 -7.68
C PRO A 255 -2.98 59.54 -6.84
N ARG A 256 -1.93 58.87 -6.34
CA ARG A 256 -2.03 57.68 -5.48
C ARG A 256 -2.81 57.95 -4.17
N GLU A 257 -2.75 59.17 -3.70
CA GLU A 257 -3.31 59.63 -2.43
C GLU A 257 -4.08 60.94 -2.66
N ILE A 258 -5.13 61.15 -1.87
CA ILE A 258 -5.92 62.38 -1.82
C ILE A 258 -6.09 62.78 -0.34
N PRO A 259 -6.28 64.08 0.00
CA PRO A 259 -6.63 64.46 1.36
C PRO A 259 -8.00 63.86 1.75
N ASP A 260 -8.16 63.46 3.02
CA ASP A 260 -9.41 62.84 3.49
C ASP A 260 -10.56 63.86 3.48
N PRO A 261 -11.61 63.66 2.66
CA PRO A 261 -12.75 64.58 2.59
C PRO A 261 -13.68 64.51 3.82
N LYS A 262 -13.38 63.66 4.81
CA LYS A 262 -14.08 63.57 6.09
C LYS A 262 -13.27 64.10 7.27
N ALA A 263 -11.97 64.32 7.09
CA ALA A 263 -11.17 64.94 8.13
C ALA A 263 -11.66 66.37 8.38
N LYS A 264 -11.66 66.75 9.66
CA LYS A 264 -11.85 68.12 10.11
C LYS A 264 -10.65 68.51 10.95
N GLU A 265 -10.39 69.80 10.96
CA GLU A 265 -9.53 70.45 11.93
C GLU A 265 -10.04 70.17 13.36
N PRO A 266 -9.16 69.79 14.30
CA PRO A 266 -9.53 69.64 15.70
C PRO A 266 -9.98 70.98 16.31
N ASP A 267 -10.94 70.94 17.24
CA ASP A 267 -11.43 72.15 17.94
C ASP A 267 -10.37 72.74 18.91
N ASP A 268 -9.24 72.05 19.09
CA ASP A 268 -8.09 72.39 19.95
C ASP A 268 -6.79 72.66 19.17
N TRP A 269 -6.86 72.89 17.85
CA TRP A 269 -5.71 73.20 16.99
C TRP A 269 -5.34 74.70 17.02
N ASP A 270 -4.04 75.04 17.10
CA ASP A 270 -3.55 76.43 17.09
C ASP A 270 -2.64 76.70 15.87
N GLU A 271 -2.99 77.67 15.00
CA GLU A 271 -2.18 77.98 13.81
C GLU A 271 -0.86 78.70 14.09
N GLU A 272 -0.64 79.31 15.28
CA GLU A 272 0.66 79.90 15.63
C GLU A 272 1.64 78.85 16.18
N ASP A 273 1.17 77.89 17.00
CA ASP A 273 2.02 76.86 17.63
C ASP A 273 2.12 75.53 16.81
N ASP A 274 1.01 75.02 16.24
CA ASP A 274 0.99 73.79 15.42
C ASP A 274 1.11 74.06 13.90
N GLY A 275 0.80 75.28 13.47
CA GLY A 275 0.84 75.72 12.07
C GLY A 275 -0.39 75.36 11.23
N ILE A 276 -0.42 75.81 9.96
CA ILE A 276 -1.59 75.66 9.07
C ILE A 276 -2.03 74.20 8.94
N TRP A 277 -3.24 73.89 9.43
CA TRP A 277 -3.79 72.53 9.40
C TRP A 277 -3.89 71.97 7.99
N ARG A 278 -3.65 70.66 7.84
CA ARG A 278 -3.79 69.95 6.56
C ARG A 278 -4.47 68.60 6.76
N PRO A 279 -5.57 68.30 6.05
CA PRO A 279 -6.24 67.02 6.18
C PRO A 279 -5.30 65.85 5.82
N PRO A 280 -5.25 64.78 6.66
CA PRO A 280 -4.40 63.63 6.42
C PRO A 280 -4.72 62.98 5.07
N LYS A 281 -3.70 62.43 4.41
CA LYS A 281 -3.86 61.78 3.11
C LYS A 281 -4.35 60.34 3.25
N ILE A 282 -5.33 59.98 2.44
CA ILE A 282 -5.85 58.62 2.30
C ILE A 282 -5.57 58.06 0.89
N PRO A 283 -5.47 56.73 0.72
CA PRO A 283 -5.33 56.11 -0.60
C PRO A 283 -6.50 56.49 -1.52
N ASN A 284 -6.19 56.94 -2.73
CA ASN A 284 -7.21 57.36 -3.70
C ASN A 284 -7.93 56.14 -4.31
N PRO A 285 -9.26 55.97 -4.12
CA PRO A 285 -9.99 54.82 -4.68
C PRO A 285 -10.02 54.77 -6.22
N ALA A 286 -9.71 55.88 -6.90
CA ALA A 286 -9.59 55.93 -8.36
C ALA A 286 -8.23 55.43 -8.86
N TYR A 287 -7.18 55.38 -8.03
CA TYR A 287 -5.84 54.98 -8.44
C TYR A 287 -5.71 53.45 -8.51
N LYS A 288 -5.63 52.90 -9.73
CA LYS A 288 -5.60 51.45 -10.00
C LYS A 288 -4.19 50.88 -10.22
N GLY A 289 -3.14 51.61 -9.80
CA GLY A 289 -1.75 51.26 -10.09
C GLY A 289 -1.35 51.52 -11.54
N PRO A 290 -0.07 51.30 -11.92
CA PRO A 290 0.42 51.58 -13.27
C PRO A 290 -0.33 50.76 -14.32
N TRP A 291 -0.79 51.41 -15.38
CA TRP A 291 -1.57 50.79 -16.45
C TRP A 291 -0.80 49.66 -17.13
N LYS A 292 -1.49 48.54 -17.37
CA LYS A 292 -0.99 47.40 -18.14
C LYS A 292 -2.06 47.02 -19.16
N ARG A 293 -1.63 46.87 -20.41
CA ARG A 293 -2.46 46.38 -21.52
C ARG A 293 -3.06 45.01 -21.16
N LYS A 294 -4.35 44.82 -21.39
CA LYS A 294 -5.03 43.52 -21.18
C LYS A 294 -4.34 42.42 -21.97
N LYS A 295 -4.39 41.18 -21.46
CA LYS A 295 -3.96 40.00 -22.20
C LYS A 295 -5.16 39.27 -22.79
N ILE A 296 -5.09 38.98 -24.08
CA ILE A 296 -6.08 38.19 -24.82
C ILE A 296 -5.45 36.87 -25.27
N LYS A 297 -6.28 35.85 -25.51
CA LYS A 297 -5.82 34.60 -26.13
C LYS A 297 -5.32 34.90 -27.54
N ASN A 298 -4.15 34.37 -27.88
CA ASN A 298 -3.51 34.57 -29.17
C ASN A 298 -4.23 33.73 -30.25
N PRO A 299 -4.82 34.35 -31.29
CA PRO A 299 -5.48 33.60 -32.37
C PRO A 299 -4.55 32.67 -33.14
N ASN A 300 -3.23 32.92 -33.09
CA ASN A 300 -2.21 32.15 -33.81
C ASN A 300 -1.55 31.04 -32.96
N TYR A 301 -1.96 30.86 -31.70
CA TYR A 301 -1.38 29.82 -30.83
C TYR A 301 -1.88 28.43 -31.20
N LYS A 302 -0.98 27.62 -31.79
CA LYS A 302 -1.25 26.25 -32.24
C LYS A 302 -0.94 25.19 -31.16
N GLY A 303 -0.82 25.61 -29.90
CA GLY A 303 -0.17 24.83 -28.83
C GLY A 303 1.35 24.98 -28.86
N LYS A 304 2.07 24.47 -27.84
CA LYS A 304 3.54 24.43 -27.88
C LYS A 304 4.01 23.46 -28.97
N TRP A 305 4.98 23.88 -29.81
CA TRP A 305 5.55 23.00 -30.83
C TRP A 305 6.15 21.74 -30.22
N LYS A 306 5.99 20.60 -30.92
CA LYS A 306 6.57 19.31 -30.57
C LYS A 306 7.20 18.70 -31.82
N THR A 307 8.34 18.04 -31.65
CA THR A 307 8.97 17.22 -32.70
C THR A 307 7.97 16.13 -33.15
N PRO A 308 7.70 15.98 -34.46
CA PRO A 308 6.85 14.92 -34.96
C PRO A 308 7.51 13.54 -34.78
N TRP A 309 6.67 12.51 -34.73
CA TRP A 309 7.10 11.12 -34.80
C TRP A 309 7.02 10.64 -36.25
N ILE A 310 8.09 10.02 -36.72
CA ILE A 310 8.20 9.35 -38.01
C ILE A 310 8.32 7.84 -37.78
N ASP A 311 7.95 7.06 -38.78
CA ASP A 311 8.13 5.60 -38.76
C ASP A 311 9.63 5.28 -38.75
N ASN A 312 10.02 4.25 -37.99
CA ASN A 312 11.41 3.89 -37.79
C ASN A 312 11.91 3.03 -38.98
N PRO A 313 12.95 3.45 -39.74
CA PRO A 313 13.47 2.66 -40.85
C PRO A 313 14.13 1.35 -40.41
N GLU A 314 14.52 1.23 -39.14
CA GLU A 314 15.10 0.01 -38.55
C GLU A 314 14.02 -0.95 -37.99
N PHE A 315 12.72 -0.60 -38.08
CA PHE A 315 11.64 -1.47 -37.60
C PHE A 315 11.12 -2.38 -38.71
N GLU A 316 11.39 -3.68 -38.53
CA GLU A 316 10.73 -4.78 -39.23
C GLU A 316 9.83 -5.52 -38.23
N ASP A 317 8.61 -5.87 -38.67
CA ASP A 317 7.59 -6.50 -37.82
C ASP A 317 7.68 -8.02 -37.89
N ASP A 318 7.66 -8.70 -36.74
CA ASP A 318 7.72 -10.16 -36.65
C ASP A 318 6.37 -10.72 -36.17
N PRO A 319 5.51 -11.25 -37.07
CA PRO A 319 4.22 -11.82 -36.68
C PRO A 319 4.35 -13.12 -35.87
N ASP A 320 5.53 -13.76 -35.86
CA ASP A 320 5.85 -14.93 -35.04
C ASP A 320 6.66 -14.57 -33.78
N LEU A 321 6.73 -13.28 -33.39
CA LEU A 321 7.45 -12.78 -32.20
C LEU A 321 7.08 -13.53 -30.90
N TYR A 322 5.84 -14.00 -30.78
CA TYR A 322 5.36 -14.77 -29.62
C TYR A 322 5.75 -16.25 -29.63
N VAL A 323 6.25 -16.77 -30.76
CA VAL A 323 6.55 -18.19 -30.97
C VAL A 323 7.91 -18.53 -30.37
N LEU A 324 7.90 -19.28 -29.26
CA LEU A 324 9.12 -19.81 -28.69
C LEU A 324 9.68 -20.93 -29.58
N LYS A 325 11.02 -21.03 -29.61
CA LYS A 325 11.72 -22.18 -30.19
C LYS A 325 11.15 -23.49 -29.59
N PRO A 326 10.87 -24.54 -30.39
CA PRO A 326 10.15 -25.73 -29.92
C PRO A 326 10.69 -26.32 -28.61
N ILE A 327 9.82 -26.39 -27.61
CA ILE A 327 10.13 -26.70 -26.21
C ILE A 327 10.17 -28.21 -25.98
N LYS A 328 11.22 -28.68 -25.31
CA LYS A 328 11.54 -30.11 -25.14
C LYS A 328 11.96 -30.50 -23.72
N TYR A 329 12.32 -29.53 -22.87
CA TYR A 329 12.63 -29.77 -21.46
C TYR A 329 12.15 -28.61 -20.59
N VAL A 330 11.78 -28.92 -19.35
CA VAL A 330 11.64 -27.97 -18.25
C VAL A 330 12.76 -28.24 -17.24
N GLY A 331 13.32 -27.19 -16.65
CA GLY A 331 14.41 -27.29 -15.69
C GLY A 331 14.31 -26.27 -14.56
N ILE A 332 14.65 -26.71 -13.35
CA ILE A 332 14.92 -25.85 -12.20
C ILE A 332 16.44 -25.77 -12.08
N GLU A 333 17.00 -24.60 -12.38
CA GLU A 333 18.40 -24.28 -12.10
C GLU A 333 18.45 -22.98 -11.30
N VAL A 334 18.80 -23.09 -10.02
CA VAL A 334 18.83 -21.98 -9.06
C VAL A 334 20.02 -22.10 -8.11
N TRP A 335 20.65 -20.96 -7.80
CA TRP A 335 21.49 -20.84 -6.60
C TRP A 335 20.62 -20.53 -5.39
N GLN A 336 20.90 -21.11 -4.22
CA GLN A 336 20.35 -20.65 -2.95
C GLN A 336 21.41 -20.64 -1.84
N VAL A 337 21.49 -19.53 -1.10
CA VAL A 337 22.31 -19.40 0.12
C VAL A 337 21.70 -20.24 1.23
N LYS A 338 20.38 -20.18 1.39
CA LYS A 338 19.61 -20.97 2.36
C LYS A 338 18.57 -21.81 1.65
N ALA A 339 18.65 -23.12 1.83
CA ALA A 339 17.78 -24.10 1.20
C ALA A 339 16.47 -24.27 1.99
N GLY A 340 15.43 -24.78 1.33
CA GLY A 340 14.09 -24.96 1.88
C GLY A 340 12.95 -24.66 0.91
N SER A 341 13.24 -24.10 -0.27
CA SER A 341 12.23 -23.81 -1.28
C SER A 341 11.66 -25.11 -1.84
N ILE A 342 10.34 -25.24 -1.79
CA ILE A 342 9.60 -26.37 -2.36
C ILE A 342 9.01 -25.94 -3.69
N PHE A 343 9.26 -26.71 -4.76
CA PHE A 343 8.65 -26.53 -6.08
C PHE A 343 7.60 -27.63 -6.31
N ASP A 344 6.42 -27.27 -6.80
CA ASP A 344 5.33 -28.22 -7.08
C ASP A 344 4.38 -27.71 -8.18
N ASN A 345 3.40 -28.54 -8.55
CA ASN A 345 2.27 -28.22 -9.43
C ASN A 345 2.69 -27.56 -10.76
N ILE A 346 3.78 -28.04 -11.37
CA ILE A 346 4.36 -27.50 -12.61
C ILE A 346 3.51 -27.93 -13.79
N LEU A 347 2.86 -26.96 -14.43
CA LEU A 347 1.90 -27.13 -15.52
C LEU A 347 2.32 -26.29 -16.74
N ILE A 348 2.29 -26.92 -17.92
CA ILE A 348 2.47 -26.27 -19.21
C ILE A 348 1.34 -26.74 -20.13
N CYS A 349 0.45 -25.83 -20.52
CA CYS A 349 -0.73 -26.12 -21.34
C CYS A 349 -1.11 -24.92 -22.23
N ASP A 350 -2.20 -25.04 -23.01
CA ASP A 350 -2.76 -23.95 -23.82
C ASP A 350 -4.08 -23.34 -23.29
N ASP A 351 -4.60 -23.80 -22.14
CA ASP A 351 -5.84 -23.30 -21.53
C ASP A 351 -5.61 -22.59 -20.17
N PRO A 352 -5.75 -21.24 -20.13
CA PRO A 352 -5.72 -20.48 -18.89
C PRO A 352 -6.85 -20.82 -17.91
N GLN A 353 -7.97 -21.39 -18.35
CA GLN A 353 -9.08 -21.76 -17.48
C GLN A 353 -8.76 -23.05 -16.71
N TYR A 354 -8.22 -24.06 -17.38
CA TYR A 354 -7.65 -25.25 -16.73
C TYR A 354 -6.55 -24.86 -15.72
N ALA A 355 -5.61 -24.01 -16.11
CA ALA A 355 -4.53 -23.56 -15.22
C ALA A 355 -5.07 -22.87 -13.95
N ARG A 356 -6.03 -21.95 -14.08
CA ARG A 356 -6.71 -21.32 -12.93
C ARG A 356 -7.38 -22.35 -12.02
N LYS A 357 -7.99 -23.39 -12.57
CA LYS A 357 -8.64 -24.46 -11.78
C LYS A 357 -7.63 -25.22 -10.92
N VAL A 358 -6.43 -25.50 -11.41
CA VAL A 358 -5.37 -26.16 -10.63
C VAL A 358 -5.00 -25.33 -9.39
N VAL A 359 -4.89 -24.00 -9.53
CA VAL A 359 -4.67 -23.11 -8.38
C VAL A 359 -5.85 -23.13 -7.41
N GLU A 360 -7.09 -23.10 -7.92
CA GLU A 360 -8.31 -23.15 -7.11
C GLU A 360 -8.47 -24.47 -6.34
N ASP A 361 -8.10 -25.61 -6.95
CA ASP A 361 -8.14 -26.92 -6.30
C ASP A 361 -7.15 -27.00 -5.13
N VAL A 362 -5.89 -26.56 -5.32
CA VAL A 362 -4.86 -26.59 -4.26
C VAL A 362 -5.15 -25.55 -3.16
N PHE A 363 -5.65 -24.36 -3.53
CA PHE A 363 -5.95 -23.31 -2.55
C PHE A 363 -7.15 -23.60 -1.63
N GLN A 364 -7.89 -24.69 -1.82
CA GLN A 364 -8.87 -25.17 -0.84
C GLN A 364 -8.24 -25.39 0.55
N ASN A 365 -6.96 -25.81 0.57
CA ASN A 365 -6.21 -26.07 1.80
C ASN A 365 -5.33 -24.88 2.26
N ARG A 366 -5.43 -23.70 1.63
CA ARG A 366 -4.53 -22.56 1.92
C ARG A 366 -4.69 -21.98 3.33
N GLU A 367 -5.90 -21.96 3.88
CA GLU A 367 -6.10 -21.50 5.26
C GLU A 367 -5.53 -22.50 6.28
N ILE A 368 -5.50 -23.80 5.95
CA ILE A 368 -4.85 -24.83 6.78
C ILE A 368 -3.32 -24.61 6.80
N GLU A 369 -2.72 -24.28 5.64
CA GLU A 369 -1.30 -23.92 5.56
C GLU A 369 -0.95 -22.70 6.42
N LYS A 370 -1.82 -21.67 6.42
CA LYS A 370 -1.64 -20.46 7.25
C LYS A 370 -1.76 -20.75 8.73
N ASP A 371 -2.80 -21.46 9.17
CA ASP A 371 -2.99 -21.82 10.58
C ASP A 371 -1.81 -22.67 11.09
N ALA A 372 -1.32 -23.60 10.27
CA ALA A 372 -0.15 -24.42 10.57
C ALA A 372 1.16 -23.62 10.61
N LEU A 373 1.33 -22.63 9.72
CA LEU A 373 2.46 -21.68 9.77
C LEU A 373 2.41 -20.84 11.04
N GLU A 374 1.27 -20.24 11.36
CA GLU A 374 1.12 -19.42 12.57
C GLU A 374 1.42 -20.23 13.83
N GLU A 375 0.93 -21.46 13.94
CA GLU A 375 1.21 -22.32 15.09
C GLU A 375 2.69 -22.74 15.15
N ALA A 376 3.31 -23.06 14.02
CA ALA A 376 4.75 -23.30 13.95
C ALA A 376 5.58 -22.08 14.38
N GLU A 377 5.14 -20.85 14.05
CA GLU A 377 5.77 -19.61 14.49
C GLU A 377 5.54 -19.33 15.98
N LYS A 378 4.34 -19.58 16.52
CA LYS A 378 4.03 -19.47 17.96
C LYS A 378 4.91 -20.42 18.78
N VAL A 379 4.99 -21.69 18.37
CA VAL A 379 5.86 -22.70 19.00
C VAL A 379 7.35 -22.34 18.86
N ARG A 380 7.78 -21.74 17.75
CA ARG A 380 9.15 -21.24 17.60
C ARG A 380 9.46 -20.10 18.56
N LYS A 381 8.60 -19.07 18.63
CA LYS A 381 8.75 -17.93 19.55
C LYS A 381 8.80 -18.40 21.00
N ALA A 382 7.86 -19.24 21.42
CA ALA A 382 7.83 -19.79 22.78
C ALA A 382 9.14 -20.53 23.13
N ARG A 383 9.73 -21.31 22.22
CA ARG A 383 11.02 -21.97 22.44
C ARG A 383 12.20 -21.01 22.51
N GLU A 384 12.19 -19.93 21.73
CA GLU A 384 13.23 -18.89 21.78
C GLU A 384 13.13 -18.11 23.10
N GLU A 385 11.91 -17.81 23.55
CA GLU A 385 11.59 -17.22 24.85
C GLU A 385 11.90 -18.15 26.04
N GLU A 386 11.77 -19.46 25.90
CA GLU A 386 12.20 -20.46 26.89
C GLU A 386 13.74 -20.62 26.97
N HIS A 387 14.46 -20.32 25.89
CA HIS A 387 15.93 -20.47 25.85
C HIS A 387 16.66 -19.23 26.37
N TYR A 388 16.10 -18.04 26.14
CA TYR A 388 16.65 -16.75 26.57
C TYR A 388 17.02 -16.64 28.08
N PRO A 389 16.25 -17.21 29.03
CA PRO A 389 16.55 -17.14 30.46
C PRO A 389 17.75 -17.97 30.89
N MET A 390 18.17 -18.99 30.13
CA MET A 390 19.31 -19.82 30.52
C MET A 390 20.64 -19.11 30.33
N ASP A 391 20.88 -18.50 29.17
CA ASP A 391 22.22 -17.99 28.84
C ASP A 391 22.57 -16.73 29.65
N LEU A 392 21.58 -15.86 29.92
CA LEU A 392 21.77 -14.70 30.79
C LEU A 392 22.11 -15.12 32.23
N ASN A 393 21.39 -16.08 32.80
CA ASN A 393 21.66 -16.61 34.15
C ASN A 393 23.00 -17.36 34.22
N HIS A 394 23.37 -18.08 33.16
CA HIS A 394 24.66 -18.78 33.08
C HIS A 394 25.83 -17.79 33.01
N CYS A 395 25.71 -16.74 32.20
CA CYS A 395 26.67 -15.63 32.11
C CYS A 395 26.81 -14.88 33.46
N MET A 396 25.69 -14.55 34.11
CA MET A 396 25.69 -13.88 35.42
C MET A 396 26.29 -14.76 36.52
N SER A 397 25.96 -16.07 36.56
CA SER A 397 26.56 -17.01 37.52
C SER A 397 28.07 -17.18 37.32
N ARG A 398 28.56 -17.14 36.07
CA ARG A 398 30.00 -17.11 35.76
C ARG A 398 30.67 -15.83 36.28
N LYS A 399 30.11 -14.65 35.98
CA LYS A 399 30.65 -13.36 36.44
C LYS A 399 30.68 -13.23 37.97
N LEU A 400 29.63 -13.67 38.68
CA LEU A 400 29.59 -13.69 40.14
C LEU A 400 30.71 -14.57 40.73
N LYS A 401 30.87 -15.81 40.25
CA LYS A 401 31.94 -16.73 40.68
C LYS A 401 33.34 -16.18 40.38
N GLU A 402 33.49 -15.37 39.34
CA GLU A 402 34.75 -14.71 39.01
C GLU A 402 35.03 -13.49 39.90
N GLN A 403 34.00 -12.73 40.29
CA GLN A 403 34.11 -11.65 41.29
C GLN A 403 34.44 -12.21 42.68
N GLU A 404 33.77 -13.27 43.13
CA GLU A 404 34.08 -13.94 44.41
C GLU A 404 35.54 -14.42 44.49
N ARG A 405 36.08 -14.94 43.38
CA ARG A 405 37.50 -15.35 43.27
C ARG A 405 38.44 -14.15 43.35
N LYS A 406 38.09 -13.00 42.76
CA LYS A 406 38.90 -11.77 42.85
C LYS A 406 38.88 -11.19 44.27
N VAL A 407 37.72 -11.14 44.93
CA VAL A 407 37.59 -10.69 46.32
C VAL A 407 38.39 -11.56 47.29
N LYS A 408 38.43 -12.88 47.08
CA LYS A 408 39.21 -13.82 47.93
C LYS A 408 40.71 -13.89 47.59
N GLY A 409 41.18 -13.22 46.53
CA GLY A 409 42.58 -13.26 46.09
C GLY A 409 43.43 -12.04 46.47
N GLY A 410 42.82 -10.88 46.75
CA GLY A 410 43.54 -9.61 46.94
C GLY A 410 43.77 -9.22 48.39
N GLY A 411 44.85 -9.69 49.02
CA GLY A 411 45.19 -9.23 50.38
C GLY A 411 46.50 -9.72 50.99
N LYS A 412 47.61 -8.99 50.79
CA LYS A 412 48.79 -9.01 51.68
C LYS A 412 49.79 -7.88 51.40
N LYS A 413 50.22 -7.22 52.49
CA LYS A 413 51.30 -6.19 52.61
C LYS A 413 50.99 -4.81 52.00
N GLY A 414 51.09 -3.68 52.72
CA GLY A 414 51.12 -3.50 54.19
C GLY A 414 51.79 -2.21 54.69
N ALA A 415 51.32 -1.71 55.84
CA ALA A 415 51.91 -0.65 56.71
C ALA A 415 51.95 0.78 56.10
N THR A 416 51.96 1.88 56.87
CA THR A 416 52.00 2.16 58.33
C THR A 416 50.99 3.27 58.72
N GLY A 417 50.70 3.48 60.01
CA GLY A 417 50.31 4.83 60.50
C GLY A 417 49.20 4.99 61.55
N SER A 418 49.60 5.05 62.83
CA SER A 418 49.06 5.94 63.89
C SER A 418 47.64 5.77 64.49
N LEU A 419 47.63 5.27 65.74
CA LEU A 419 46.77 5.65 66.90
C LEU A 419 45.26 5.30 66.88
N ALA A 420 44.67 5.31 68.08
CA ALA A 420 43.39 4.67 68.38
C ALA A 420 42.62 5.31 69.56
N GLU A 421 41.29 5.31 69.45
CA GLU A 421 40.22 5.53 70.45
C GLU A 421 38.90 5.08 69.76
N GLY A 422 37.85 4.55 70.38
CA GLY A 422 37.59 4.11 71.76
C GLY A 422 36.07 3.88 71.96
N MET A 423 35.65 2.92 72.82
CA MET A 423 34.25 2.46 73.09
C MET A 423 33.65 1.49 72.03
N ILE A 424 33.24 0.22 72.27
CA ILE A 424 32.67 -0.59 73.39
C ILE A 424 31.11 -0.62 73.41
N LEU A 425 30.49 -1.77 73.08
CA LEU A 425 29.43 -2.52 73.84
C LEU A 425 28.67 -3.58 72.99
N GLY A 426 28.38 -4.78 73.56
CA GLY A 426 27.34 -5.78 73.16
C GLY A 426 27.53 -6.52 71.82
N SER A 427 27.44 -7.86 71.63
CA SER A 427 26.82 -9.01 72.34
C SER A 427 25.28 -8.98 72.43
N THR A 428 24.46 -10.01 72.15
CA THR A 428 24.51 -11.37 71.49
C THR A 428 23.03 -11.83 71.37
N TRP A 429 22.51 -12.74 70.52
CA TRP A 429 22.86 -14.08 69.99
C TRP A 429 22.18 -14.29 68.59
N THR A 430 22.74 -14.96 67.57
CA THR A 430 22.90 -16.42 67.29
C THR A 430 21.62 -17.18 66.82
N ILE A 431 21.68 -17.81 65.64
CA ILE A 431 20.70 -18.80 65.11
C ILE A 431 21.48 -20.03 64.61
N THR A 432 21.02 -21.25 64.94
CA THR A 432 21.81 -22.48 64.77
C THR A 432 20.97 -23.70 64.30
N ILE A 433 21.21 -24.14 63.06
CA ILE A 433 21.14 -25.53 62.51
C ILE A 433 19.78 -26.27 62.40
N CYS A 434 19.40 -26.55 61.13
CA CYS A 434 18.92 -27.80 60.48
C CYS A 434 18.50 -29.05 61.32
N PRO A 435 17.58 -29.94 60.84
CA PRO A 435 17.97 -30.87 59.74
C PRO A 435 16.89 -31.51 58.79
N TRP A 436 17.30 -31.72 57.51
CA TRP A 436 17.20 -32.96 56.67
C TRP A 436 15.90 -33.54 56.03
N LEU A 437 16.03 -33.76 54.70
CA LEU A 437 15.53 -34.85 53.80
C LEU A 437 14.10 -34.93 53.19
N PHE A 438 14.08 -35.55 51.98
CA PHE A 438 12.97 -35.90 51.06
C PHE A 438 12.39 -37.32 51.31
N PRO A 439 11.22 -37.68 50.74
CA PRO A 439 11.23 -38.61 49.58
C PRO A 439 10.12 -38.44 48.50
N PHE A 440 10.19 -39.30 47.47
CA PHE A 440 9.31 -39.49 46.29
C PHE A 440 7.85 -39.92 46.58
N ALA A 441 6.94 -39.77 45.60
CA ALA A 441 6.05 -40.86 45.08
C ALA A 441 5.21 -40.43 43.84
N SER A 442 4.44 -41.37 43.24
CA SER A 442 3.57 -41.21 42.05
C SER A 442 2.29 -42.09 42.15
N TYR A 443 1.44 -42.06 41.11
CA TYR A 443 0.29 -42.95 40.76
C TYR A 443 -1.18 -42.66 41.17
N ASN A 444 -2.01 -42.52 40.12
CA ASN A 444 -3.36 -43.09 39.85
C ASN A 444 -4.62 -42.89 40.74
N CYS A 445 -5.61 -42.17 40.14
CA CYS A 445 -6.92 -42.68 39.68
C CYS A 445 -7.99 -43.21 40.67
N LYS A 446 -9.15 -42.50 40.80
CA LYS A 446 -10.53 -43.01 40.45
C LYS A 446 -11.68 -41.99 40.67
N ARG A 447 -12.90 -42.37 40.24
CA ARG A 447 -14.20 -41.63 40.28
C ARG A 447 -14.83 -41.62 41.68
N ASP A 448 -15.68 -40.62 42.00
CA ASP A 448 -17.16 -40.81 42.09
C ASP A 448 -18.03 -39.57 42.39
N LYS A 449 -19.29 -39.63 41.90
CA LYS A 449 -20.58 -39.08 42.41
C LYS A 449 -20.75 -37.59 42.85
N VAL A 450 -21.34 -36.79 41.94
CA VAL A 450 -22.72 -36.21 42.01
C VAL A 450 -23.38 -36.07 43.39
N PRO A 451 -23.84 -34.85 43.80
CA PRO A 451 -25.28 -34.56 43.85
C PRO A 451 -25.68 -33.22 43.19
N SER A 452 -26.91 -32.72 43.43
CA SER A 452 -27.62 -31.80 42.53
C SER A 452 -28.54 -30.77 43.23
N PHE A 453 -29.15 -29.91 42.39
CA PHE A 453 -30.46 -29.23 42.56
C PHE A 453 -30.58 -27.85 43.25
N ARG A 454 -31.13 -26.93 42.43
CA ARG A 454 -32.33 -26.08 42.67
C ARG A 454 -32.13 -24.57 42.88
N ARG A 455 -33.06 -23.80 42.31
CA ARG A 455 -33.19 -22.33 42.36
C ARG A 455 -33.97 -21.88 43.59
N GLN A 456 -33.72 -20.63 44.02
CA GLN A 456 -34.74 -19.63 44.40
C GLN A 456 -34.07 -18.22 44.32
N HIS A 457 -34.72 -17.05 44.28
CA HIS A 457 -35.95 -16.46 43.69
C HIS A 457 -36.28 -15.18 44.52
N VAL A 458 -37.06 -14.22 43.97
CA VAL A 458 -37.69 -13.04 44.68
C VAL A 458 -36.72 -11.86 44.97
N SER A 459 -37.03 -10.54 44.85
CA SER A 459 -38.25 -9.75 44.49
C SER A 459 -37.89 -8.42 43.76
N VAL A 460 -38.60 -7.97 42.70
CA VAL A 460 -39.64 -6.88 42.65
C VAL A 460 -39.17 -5.51 43.25
N SER A 461 -39.16 -4.37 42.53
CA SER A 461 -40.37 -3.57 42.16
C SER A 461 -40.21 -2.54 41.01
N SER A 462 -41.37 -2.06 40.53
CA SER A 462 -41.73 -1.07 39.48
C SER A 462 -41.32 0.41 39.75
N MET A 463 -41.55 1.45 38.92
CA MET A 463 -42.55 1.81 37.86
C MET A 463 -41.87 2.65 36.73
N SER A 464 -42.04 2.40 35.42
CA SER A 464 -43.17 2.72 34.49
C SER A 464 -43.32 4.19 34.03
N CYS A 465 -43.15 4.47 32.73
CA CYS A 465 -44.22 5.00 31.85
C CYS A 465 -43.88 4.94 30.32
N CYS A 466 -44.90 4.66 29.49
CA CYS A 466 -45.08 4.85 28.02
C CYS A 466 -43.86 4.90 27.04
N CYS A 467 -43.71 4.00 26.06
CA CYS A 467 -44.49 3.81 24.80
C CYS A 467 -44.10 4.80 23.66
N THR A 468 -44.03 4.42 22.36
CA THR A 468 -44.56 3.20 21.68
C THR A 468 -43.76 2.82 20.42
N SER A 469 -43.71 1.51 20.11
CA SER A 469 -43.71 0.80 18.79
C SER A 469 -43.13 1.40 17.49
N CYS A 470 -42.64 0.60 16.53
CA CYS A 470 -42.88 -0.84 16.32
C CYS A 470 -41.70 -1.58 15.65
N CYS A 471 -41.53 -2.86 15.98
CA CYS A 471 -40.64 -3.80 15.31
C CYS A 471 -41.45 -4.88 14.58
N VAL A 472 -40.84 -5.54 13.58
CA VAL A 472 -41.17 -6.93 13.22
C VAL A 472 -39.87 -7.70 13.00
N ALA A 473 -39.78 -8.93 13.51
CA ALA A 473 -38.61 -9.80 13.43
C ALA A 473 -38.92 -11.10 12.67
N VAL A 474 -37.86 -11.84 12.31
CA VAL A 474 -37.93 -13.11 11.55
C VAL A 474 -38.28 -14.29 12.46
N VAL A 475 -39.09 -15.23 11.96
CA VAL A 475 -39.33 -16.56 12.56
C VAL A 475 -39.24 -17.64 11.46
N VAL A 476 -38.80 -18.85 11.82
CA VAL A 476 -38.46 -19.94 10.88
C VAL A 476 -39.04 -21.27 11.37
N ARG A 477 -39.71 -22.06 10.50
CA ARG A 477 -39.42 -23.50 10.24
C ARG A 477 -40.42 -24.26 9.34
N SER A 478 -39.85 -25.22 8.59
CA SER A 478 -40.39 -26.53 8.14
C SER A 478 -41.68 -26.67 7.31
N GLY A 479 -41.59 -27.33 6.13
CA GLY A 479 -42.70 -28.16 5.60
C GLY A 479 -42.77 -28.46 4.09
N ILE A 480 -42.36 -29.67 3.67
CA ILE A 480 -42.93 -30.49 2.56
C ILE A 480 -42.94 -29.97 1.09
N ARG A 481 -41.95 -30.46 0.31
CA ARG A 481 -42.01 -31.12 -1.03
C ARG A 481 -43.22 -30.86 -1.98
N VAL A 482 -42.94 -30.36 -3.22
CA VAL A 482 -43.33 -30.91 -4.55
C VAL A 482 -42.81 -30.01 -5.73
N ARG A 483 -42.60 -30.57 -6.93
CA ARG A 483 -42.27 -29.92 -8.24
C ARG A 483 -43.27 -30.44 -9.32
N PRO A 484 -43.31 -29.90 -10.56
CA PRO A 484 -43.45 -28.49 -10.99
C PRO A 484 -44.59 -28.31 -12.04
N GLY A 485 -45.00 -27.07 -12.36
CA GLY A 485 -46.00 -26.76 -13.41
C GLY A 485 -45.44 -25.92 -14.55
N THR A 486 -45.74 -26.24 -15.82
CA THR A 486 -45.11 -25.61 -17.01
C THR A 486 -46.04 -24.67 -17.79
N ARG A 487 -45.41 -23.75 -18.55
CA ARG A 487 -45.98 -22.96 -19.67
C ARG A 487 -46.92 -21.80 -19.24
N GLN A 488 -47.13 -20.77 -20.07
CA GLN A 488 -47.03 -20.71 -21.54
C GLN A 488 -46.54 -19.36 -22.11
N LEU A 489 -45.90 -19.39 -23.28
CA LEU A 489 -45.52 -18.20 -24.06
C LEU A 489 -46.65 -17.73 -24.99
N SER A 490 -46.76 -16.42 -25.20
CA SER A 490 -46.84 -15.78 -26.54
C SER A 490 -46.45 -14.29 -26.43
N LEU A 491 -45.45 -13.75 -27.14
CA LEU A 491 -45.44 -13.33 -28.56
C LEU A 491 -46.44 -12.17 -28.84
N ARG A 492 -46.12 -11.06 -29.56
CA ARG A 492 -44.87 -10.63 -30.25
C ARG A 492 -44.99 -9.17 -30.77
N LYS A 493 -43.84 -8.47 -30.91
CA LYS A 493 -43.56 -7.28 -31.80
C LYS A 493 -44.38 -5.98 -31.55
N GLY A 494 -43.85 -4.75 -31.68
CA GLY A 494 -42.47 -4.27 -31.93
C GLY A 494 -42.39 -3.22 -33.04
N ILE A 495 -41.26 -2.46 -33.12
CA ILE A 495 -40.79 -1.63 -34.27
C ILE A 495 -41.57 -0.29 -34.47
N VAL A 496 -41.02 0.91 -34.75
CA VAL A 496 -39.64 1.49 -34.82
C VAL A 496 -39.73 3.05 -34.87
N TYR A 497 -38.75 3.79 -34.32
CA TYR A 497 -38.27 5.20 -34.61
C TYR A 497 -39.27 6.37 -34.88
N GLY A 498 -38.90 7.61 -34.53
CA GLY A 498 -39.54 8.80 -35.16
C GLY A 498 -39.35 10.20 -34.54
N PHE A 499 -38.19 10.83 -34.77
CA PHE A 499 -37.87 12.28 -34.79
C PHE A 499 -38.89 13.38 -34.35
N MET A 500 -38.40 14.23 -33.42
CA MET A 500 -38.38 15.73 -33.45
C MET A 500 -39.66 16.62 -33.50
N ARG A 501 -39.58 17.65 -32.61
CA ARG A 501 -39.73 19.11 -32.85
C ARG A 501 -41.06 19.87 -32.61
N LEU A 502 -40.94 20.79 -31.63
CA LEU A 502 -41.16 22.26 -31.70
C LEU A 502 -42.49 22.86 -31.21
N LEU A 503 -42.36 24.11 -30.73
CA LEU A 503 -43.37 25.13 -30.41
C LEU A 503 -44.24 24.90 -29.14
N SER A 504 -44.77 25.93 -28.47
CA SER A 504 -44.15 27.11 -27.79
C SER A 504 -45.26 28.11 -27.36
N THR A 505 -45.02 28.90 -26.30
CA THR A 505 -45.81 30.10 -25.88
C THR A 505 -47.21 29.82 -25.28
N PRO A 506 -47.89 30.81 -24.62
CA PRO A 506 -47.40 32.03 -23.96
C PRO A 506 -47.98 32.31 -22.53
N PHE A 507 -47.26 33.16 -21.78
CA PHE A 507 -47.74 34.17 -20.81
C PHE A 507 -48.85 33.89 -19.77
N LYS A 508 -48.53 34.21 -18.50
CA LYS A 508 -49.02 35.48 -17.89
C LYS A 508 -48.13 35.94 -16.72
N THR A 509 -47.95 37.26 -16.62
CA THR A 509 -47.12 37.95 -15.61
C THR A 509 -47.97 38.63 -14.54
N LEU A 510 -47.44 38.77 -13.32
CA LEU A 510 -47.91 39.80 -12.38
C LEU A 510 -46.73 40.41 -11.62
N ARG A 511 -46.78 41.74 -11.45
CA ARG A 511 -45.89 42.53 -10.58
C ARG A 511 -46.36 42.33 -9.12
N GLY A 512 -45.56 42.49 -8.07
CA GLY A 512 -44.17 42.94 -7.98
C GLY A 512 -44.02 43.91 -6.81
N ALA A 513 -42.99 43.76 -5.97
CA ALA A 513 -42.74 44.64 -4.83
C ALA A 513 -41.22 44.81 -4.61
N SER A 514 -40.78 46.04 -4.40
CA SER A 514 -39.36 46.37 -4.12
C SER A 514 -39.19 46.77 -2.67
N ARG A 515 -38.12 46.29 -2.02
CA ARG A 515 -37.59 46.87 -0.78
C ARG A 515 -36.07 46.91 -0.82
N THR A 516 -35.55 48.12 -0.94
CA THR A 516 -34.13 48.45 -0.83
C THR A 516 -33.64 48.32 0.61
N LEU A 517 -32.46 47.75 0.84
CA LEU A 517 -31.69 48.04 2.04
C LEU A 517 -30.17 47.96 1.79
N LYS A 518 -29.47 48.90 2.42
CA LYS A 518 -28.15 49.44 2.12
C LYS A 518 -27.02 48.41 2.09
N VAL A 519 -26.04 48.68 1.22
CA VAL A 519 -24.65 48.23 1.40
C VAL A 519 -24.11 48.75 2.74
N ALA A 520 -23.48 47.87 3.52
CA ALA A 520 -22.63 48.23 4.65
C ALA A 520 -21.27 47.57 4.45
N GLN A 521 -20.29 48.33 3.97
CA GLN A 521 -18.93 47.84 3.74
C GLN A 521 -18.13 47.93 5.04
N PHE A 522 -18.15 46.84 5.82
CA PHE A 522 -17.08 46.57 6.78
C PHE A 522 -16.06 45.63 6.13
N CYS A 523 -14.79 46.02 6.15
CA CYS A 523 -13.69 45.19 5.66
C CYS A 523 -13.42 44.05 6.64
N SER A 524 -14.14 42.94 6.47
CA SER A 524 -13.72 41.63 6.95
C SER A 524 -13.24 40.82 5.75
N VAL A 525 -12.06 40.20 5.84
CA VAL A 525 -11.65 39.15 4.91
C VAL A 525 -12.39 37.88 5.33
N SER A 526 -13.70 37.86 5.08
CA SER A 526 -14.58 36.77 5.45
C SER A 526 -14.29 35.57 4.56
N ASN A 527 -13.84 34.46 5.17
CA ASN A 527 -13.51 33.19 4.52
C ASN A 527 -14.34 32.92 3.26
N MET A 528 -13.71 33.02 2.09
CA MET A 528 -14.17 32.21 0.97
C MET A 528 -13.90 30.76 1.36
N SER A 529 -14.97 29.99 1.52
CA SER A 529 -14.92 28.58 1.88
C SER A 529 -14.47 27.75 0.68
N SER A 530 -13.21 27.93 0.27
CA SER A 530 -12.60 27.28 -0.87
C SER A 530 -12.62 25.76 -0.69
N SER A 531 -13.03 25.04 -1.74
CA SER A 531 -13.38 23.62 -1.59
C SER A 531 -12.18 22.70 -1.82
N LEU A 532 -11.31 22.60 -0.80
CA LEU A 532 -10.16 21.68 -0.83
C LEU A 532 -10.63 20.23 -0.93
N GLN A 533 -10.26 19.55 -2.00
CA GLN A 533 -10.49 18.11 -2.18
C GLN A 533 -9.23 17.35 -1.81
N ILE A 534 -9.34 16.44 -0.84
CA ILE A 534 -8.25 15.53 -0.44
C ILE A 534 -8.61 14.12 -0.95
N GLU A 535 -7.79 13.59 -1.85
CA GLU A 535 -7.84 12.20 -2.33
C GLU A 535 -6.64 11.44 -1.79
N MET A 536 -6.91 10.37 -1.04
CA MET A 536 -5.90 9.40 -0.61
C MET A 536 -5.50 8.52 -1.79
N VAL A 537 -4.20 8.34 -1.99
CA VAL A 537 -3.60 7.47 -3.00
C VAL A 537 -2.75 6.43 -2.25
N PRO A 538 -3.19 5.16 -2.19
CA PRO A 538 -2.37 4.07 -1.67
C PRO A 538 -1.11 3.89 -2.53
N CYS A 539 0.03 3.74 -1.86
CA CYS A 539 1.33 3.49 -2.47
C CYS A 539 2.06 2.37 -1.73
N LEU A 540 2.97 1.67 -2.41
CA LEU A 540 3.74 0.56 -1.87
C LEU A 540 2.82 -0.50 -1.22
N ASN A 541 3.04 -0.87 0.05
CA ASN A 541 2.22 -1.84 0.77
C ASN A 541 1.12 -1.19 1.64
N ASP A 542 1.47 -0.11 2.36
CA ASP A 542 0.58 0.54 3.33
C ASP A 542 0.78 2.07 3.43
N ASN A 543 1.63 2.69 2.60
CA ASN A 543 1.81 4.13 2.55
C ASN A 543 0.60 4.84 1.91
N TYR A 544 0.36 6.08 2.33
CA TYR A 544 -0.63 6.98 1.75
C TYR A 544 -0.01 8.30 1.30
N ALA A 545 0.08 8.48 -0.02
CA ALA A 545 0.22 9.80 -0.62
C ALA A 545 -1.15 10.51 -0.64
N TYR A 546 -1.16 11.84 -0.60
CA TYR A 546 -2.40 12.63 -0.62
C TYR A 546 -2.42 13.64 -1.77
N LEU A 547 -3.30 13.42 -2.74
CA LEU A 547 -3.62 14.44 -3.75
C LEU A 547 -4.54 15.49 -3.15
N VAL A 548 -4.00 16.68 -2.98
CA VAL A 548 -4.72 17.87 -2.51
C VAL A 548 -5.03 18.74 -3.72
N HIS A 549 -6.32 19.00 -3.98
CA HIS A 549 -6.78 19.79 -5.12
C HIS A 549 -7.67 20.94 -4.66
N ASP A 550 -7.23 22.16 -4.91
CA ASP A 550 -8.10 23.32 -4.82
C ASP A 550 -8.99 23.40 -6.08
N VAL A 551 -10.30 23.43 -5.88
CA VAL A 551 -11.29 23.46 -6.97
C VAL A 551 -11.38 24.84 -7.62
N ASP A 552 -11.10 25.91 -6.88
CA ASP A 552 -11.37 27.28 -7.32
C ASP A 552 -10.27 27.82 -8.27
N THR A 553 -9.01 27.43 -8.04
CA THR A 553 -7.87 27.73 -8.93
C THR A 553 -7.44 26.54 -9.81
N GLY A 554 -7.88 25.33 -9.48
CA GLY A 554 -7.41 24.09 -10.12
C GLY A 554 -5.99 23.65 -9.69
N THR A 555 -5.42 24.28 -8.66
CA THR A 555 -4.09 23.94 -8.12
C THR A 555 -4.09 22.53 -7.54
N VAL A 556 -3.09 21.72 -7.90
CA VAL A 556 -2.91 20.36 -7.34
C VAL A 556 -1.55 20.22 -6.67
N GLY A 557 -1.57 19.74 -5.43
CA GLY A 557 -0.42 19.24 -4.71
C GLY A 557 -0.52 17.72 -4.55
N VAL A 558 0.62 17.05 -4.44
CA VAL A 558 0.71 15.74 -3.79
C VAL A 558 1.52 15.89 -2.52
N ILE A 559 1.07 15.26 -1.43
CA ILE A 559 1.81 15.15 -0.17
C ILE A 559 2.34 13.72 -0.06
N ASP A 560 3.62 13.59 0.29
CA ASP A 560 4.36 12.34 0.48
C ASP A 560 4.21 11.31 -0.67
N PRO A 561 4.60 11.64 -1.92
CA PRO A 561 4.58 10.69 -3.03
C PRO A 561 5.69 9.63 -2.88
N SER A 562 5.35 8.48 -2.28
CA SER A 562 6.23 7.31 -2.15
C SER A 562 6.82 6.86 -3.49
N GLU A 563 5.98 6.86 -4.52
CA GLU A 563 6.29 6.44 -5.89
C GLU A 563 5.46 7.28 -6.87
N ALA A 564 5.93 7.43 -8.11
CA ALA A 564 5.30 8.31 -9.08
C ALA A 564 4.01 7.72 -9.69
N THR A 565 3.99 6.42 -9.99
CA THR A 565 2.94 5.78 -10.80
C THR A 565 1.53 5.91 -10.22
N PRO A 566 1.25 5.61 -8.93
CA PRO A 566 -0.10 5.75 -8.38
C PRO A 566 -0.61 7.21 -8.40
N VAL A 567 0.31 8.17 -8.21
CA VAL A 567 0.03 9.60 -8.26
C VAL A 567 -0.26 10.05 -9.70
N ILE A 568 0.52 9.58 -10.67
CA ILE A 568 0.31 9.78 -12.11
C ILE A 568 -1.07 9.25 -12.52
N ASP A 569 -1.42 8.04 -12.12
CA ASP A 569 -2.70 7.43 -12.47
C ASP A 569 -3.88 8.15 -11.81
N ALA A 570 -3.74 8.60 -10.56
CA ALA A 570 -4.76 9.39 -9.90
C ALA A 570 -4.96 10.79 -10.54
N LEU A 571 -3.88 11.44 -10.97
CA LEU A 571 -3.94 12.67 -11.77
C LEU A 571 -4.60 12.43 -13.14
N SER A 572 -4.17 11.39 -13.86
CA SER A 572 -4.68 11.02 -15.19
C SER A 572 -6.16 10.63 -15.18
N ARG A 573 -6.61 9.84 -14.19
CA ARG A 573 -8.05 9.49 -14.01
C ARG A 573 -8.96 10.72 -13.89
N LYS A 574 -8.43 11.88 -13.50
CA LYS A 574 -9.17 13.14 -13.34
C LYS A 574 -8.73 14.24 -14.32
N ASN A 575 -7.84 13.92 -15.28
CA ASN A 575 -7.23 14.85 -16.23
C ASN A 575 -6.65 16.12 -15.56
N ARG A 576 -5.95 15.94 -14.44
CA ARG A 576 -5.33 17.01 -13.64
C ARG A 576 -3.82 17.09 -13.89
N ASN A 577 -3.25 18.29 -13.76
CA ASN A 577 -1.80 18.52 -13.82
C ASN A 577 -1.26 18.81 -12.41
N LEU A 578 -0.09 18.28 -12.07
CA LEU A 578 0.54 18.51 -10.77
C LEU A 578 1.21 19.89 -10.72
N THR A 579 0.99 20.64 -9.64
CA THR A 579 1.60 21.97 -9.41
C THR A 579 2.67 21.91 -8.32
N TYR A 580 2.40 21.19 -7.23
CA TYR A 580 3.26 21.09 -6.06
C TYR A 580 3.49 19.64 -5.62
N ILE A 581 4.64 19.39 -5.02
CA ILE A 581 4.97 18.18 -4.28
C ILE A 581 5.37 18.65 -2.89
N LEU A 582 4.81 18.09 -1.83
CA LEU A 582 5.10 18.45 -0.44
C LEU A 582 5.59 17.19 0.28
N ASN A 583 6.72 17.28 0.97
CA ASN A 583 7.25 16.16 1.75
C ASN A 583 7.28 16.52 3.24
N THR A 584 6.69 15.67 4.08
CA THR A 584 6.72 15.79 5.54
C THR A 584 8.11 15.53 6.08
N HIS A 585 8.83 14.56 5.50
CA HIS A 585 10.22 14.24 5.83
C HIS A 585 10.92 13.49 4.69
N HIS A 586 12.18 13.13 4.90
CA HIS A 586 13.10 12.68 3.83
C HIS A 586 13.17 11.16 3.57
N HIS A 587 12.37 10.32 4.22
CA HIS A 587 12.43 8.88 3.94
C HIS A 587 11.96 8.57 2.52
N HIS A 588 12.50 7.49 1.94
CA HIS A 588 12.35 7.21 0.51
C HIS A 588 10.89 6.93 0.14
N ASP A 589 10.15 6.27 1.00
CA ASP A 589 8.72 5.98 0.89
C ASP A 589 7.80 7.19 1.14
N HIS A 590 8.36 8.38 1.35
CA HIS A 590 7.65 9.67 1.32
C HIS A 590 8.17 10.61 0.22
N THR A 591 9.20 10.21 -0.53
CA THR A 591 9.95 11.08 -1.46
C THR A 591 10.31 10.44 -2.80
N GLY A 592 10.13 9.13 -2.99
CA GLY A 592 10.61 8.39 -4.15
C GLY A 592 9.95 8.80 -5.47
N GLY A 593 8.72 9.31 -5.43
CA GLY A 593 8.05 9.91 -6.58
C GLY A 593 8.54 11.32 -6.94
N ASN A 594 9.31 12.01 -6.08
CA ASN A 594 9.61 13.44 -6.22
C ASN A 594 10.21 13.80 -7.59
N GLU A 595 11.31 13.16 -7.97
CA GLU A 595 12.08 13.58 -9.15
C GLU A 595 11.38 13.26 -10.47
N GLU A 596 10.71 12.10 -10.57
CA GLU A 596 9.90 11.79 -11.76
C GLU A 596 8.68 12.72 -11.86
N LEU A 597 7.92 12.91 -10.78
CA LEU A 597 6.75 13.80 -10.80
C LEU A 597 7.14 15.25 -11.12
N LYS A 598 8.27 15.72 -10.59
CA LYS A 598 8.86 17.02 -10.93
C LYS A 598 9.27 17.09 -12.41
N ALA A 599 9.97 16.10 -12.93
CA ALA A 599 10.41 16.06 -14.33
C ALA A 599 9.23 15.96 -15.32
N ARG A 600 8.19 15.19 -14.95
CA ARG A 600 7.01 14.89 -15.78
C ARG A 600 6.03 16.06 -15.88
N TYR A 601 5.77 16.74 -14.76
CA TYR A 601 4.75 17.79 -14.67
C TYR A 601 5.31 19.22 -14.52
N GLY A 602 6.60 19.37 -14.24
CA GLY A 602 7.21 20.68 -13.91
C GLY A 602 6.83 21.19 -12.52
N ALA A 603 6.33 20.29 -11.65
CA ALA A 603 5.88 20.60 -10.30
C ALA A 603 7.01 21.12 -9.40
N LYS A 604 6.64 21.90 -8.38
CA LYS A 604 7.59 22.45 -7.40
C LYS A 604 7.58 21.64 -6.11
N VAL A 605 8.76 21.13 -5.73
CA VAL A 605 8.96 20.32 -4.51
C VAL A 605 9.16 21.24 -3.30
N ILE A 606 8.48 20.94 -2.22
CA ILE A 606 8.38 21.74 -1.00
C ILE A 606 8.70 20.84 0.20
N GLY A 607 9.57 21.31 1.09
CA GLY A 607 9.95 20.54 2.28
C GLY A 607 10.59 21.39 3.38
N SER A 608 10.98 20.71 4.45
CA SER A 608 11.64 21.31 5.61
C SER A 608 13.00 21.91 5.28
N GLY A 609 13.30 23.08 5.83
CA GLY A 609 14.64 23.68 5.75
C GLY A 609 15.74 22.85 6.41
N VAL A 610 15.40 22.06 7.43
CA VAL A 610 16.32 21.15 8.13
C VAL A 610 16.70 19.95 7.25
N ASP A 611 15.79 19.49 6.40
CA ASP A 611 15.98 18.38 5.47
C ASP A 611 16.22 18.85 4.02
N ARG A 612 16.58 20.12 3.78
CA ARG A 612 16.83 20.69 2.44
C ARG A 612 17.73 19.81 1.57
N ASP A 613 18.85 19.36 2.10
CA ASP A 613 19.82 18.54 1.36
C ASP A 613 19.47 17.04 1.37
N ARG A 614 18.28 16.69 1.87
CA ARG A 614 17.75 15.31 1.98
C ARG A 614 16.43 15.10 1.23
N ILE A 615 15.65 16.15 0.95
CA ILE A 615 14.45 16.07 0.10
C ILE A 615 14.86 16.09 -1.38
N PRO A 616 14.66 15.00 -2.15
CA PRO A 616 15.04 14.93 -3.56
C PRO A 616 14.33 16.03 -4.37
N GLY A 617 15.11 16.77 -5.14
CA GLY A 617 14.62 17.80 -6.04
C GLY A 617 13.96 19.04 -5.40
N ILE A 618 14.16 19.35 -4.12
CA ILE A 618 13.50 20.51 -3.45
C ILE A 618 13.67 21.86 -4.19
N ASP A 619 12.57 22.63 -4.28
CA ASP A 619 12.56 24.01 -4.82
C ASP A 619 12.25 25.07 -3.75
N ILE A 620 11.38 24.74 -2.79
CA ILE A 620 10.88 25.64 -1.76
C ILE A 620 11.15 25.02 -0.39
N VAL A 621 11.82 25.79 0.46
CA VAL A 621 12.11 25.46 1.86
C VAL A 621 11.12 26.19 2.75
N LEU A 622 10.56 25.50 3.75
CA LEU A 622 9.68 26.06 4.78
C LEU A 622 10.17 25.69 6.20
N ASN A 623 9.81 26.49 7.20
CA ASN A 623 10.32 26.45 8.57
C ASN A 623 9.18 26.43 9.63
N ASP A 624 9.46 26.18 10.91
CA ASP A 624 8.42 26.16 11.98
C ASP A 624 7.61 27.47 12.03
N LYS A 625 6.27 27.32 12.07
CA LYS A 625 5.26 28.40 12.10
C LYS A 625 5.22 29.27 10.83
N GLU A 626 5.93 28.91 9.78
CA GLU A 626 5.82 29.57 8.50
C GLU A 626 4.41 29.38 7.90
N LYS A 627 3.89 30.43 7.25
CA LYS A 627 2.60 30.41 6.57
C LYS A 627 2.82 30.41 5.07
N TRP A 628 2.41 29.32 4.42
CA TRP A 628 2.47 29.15 2.98
C TRP A 628 1.07 29.14 2.36
N MET A 629 0.96 29.39 1.06
CA MET A 629 -0.34 29.51 0.36
C MET A 629 -0.48 28.46 -0.74
N PHE A 630 -1.34 27.46 -0.51
CA PHE A 630 -1.69 26.44 -1.49
C PHE A 630 -2.95 26.88 -2.26
N GLY A 631 -2.83 27.37 -3.49
CA GLY A 631 -3.99 27.69 -4.34
C GLY A 631 -5.00 28.70 -3.76
N GLY A 632 -4.63 29.47 -2.73
CA GLY A 632 -5.54 30.36 -1.99
C GLY A 632 -5.88 29.89 -0.57
N HIS A 633 -5.52 28.65 -0.20
CA HIS A 633 -5.65 28.10 1.15
C HIS A 633 -4.40 28.41 1.97
N GLU A 634 -4.56 28.85 3.22
CA GLU A 634 -3.45 28.96 4.17
C GLU A 634 -2.98 27.56 4.61
N VAL A 635 -1.67 27.35 4.58
CA VAL A 635 -0.98 26.18 5.14
C VAL A 635 -0.06 26.67 6.25
N GLN A 636 -0.29 26.19 7.46
CA GLN A 636 0.58 26.43 8.62
C GLN A 636 1.57 25.28 8.73
N VAL A 637 2.86 25.62 8.66
CA VAL A 637 3.96 24.64 8.77
C VAL A 637 4.32 24.46 10.24
N MET A 638 4.42 23.21 10.66
CA MET A 638 4.71 22.84 12.05
C MET A 638 5.91 21.90 12.05
N GLU A 639 7.06 22.31 12.60
CA GLU A 639 8.17 21.37 12.81
C GLU A 639 7.76 20.34 13.86
N THR A 640 7.81 19.08 13.48
CA THR A 640 7.35 17.93 14.27
C THR A 640 8.44 16.85 14.44
N PRO A 641 9.65 17.23 14.90
CA PRO A 641 10.76 16.30 15.08
C PRO A 641 10.44 15.19 16.08
N GLY A 642 11.04 14.03 15.86
CA GLY A 642 10.87 12.85 16.71
C GLY A 642 11.12 11.57 15.92
N HIS A 643 10.40 11.39 14.81
CA HIS A 643 10.66 10.31 13.87
C HIS A 643 12.01 10.55 13.15
N THR A 644 12.07 11.63 12.38
CA THR A 644 13.30 12.27 11.91
C THR A 644 13.49 13.61 12.62
N ARG A 645 14.68 14.22 12.51
CA ARG A 645 15.01 15.52 13.12
C ARG A 645 14.49 16.72 12.33
N GLY A 646 14.20 16.52 11.04
CA GLY A 646 13.74 17.57 10.12
C GLY A 646 12.26 17.49 9.76
N HIS A 647 11.51 16.54 10.35
CA HIS A 647 10.10 16.30 10.06
C HIS A 647 9.24 17.57 10.24
N ILE A 648 8.36 17.85 9.28
CA ILE A 648 7.33 18.89 9.33
C ILE A 648 5.94 18.29 9.07
N SER A 649 4.92 18.91 9.65
CA SER A 649 3.51 18.62 9.39
C SER A 649 2.83 19.85 8.77
N PHE A 650 1.93 19.60 7.82
CA PHE A 650 1.20 20.65 7.10
C PHE A 650 -0.24 20.76 7.59
N TYR A 651 -0.58 21.84 8.30
CA TYR A 651 -1.94 22.09 8.78
C TYR A 651 -2.69 23.06 7.87
N PHE A 652 -3.84 22.64 7.35
CA PHE A 652 -4.77 23.42 6.54
C PHE A 652 -5.97 23.85 7.40
N PRO A 653 -5.90 24.96 8.15
CA PRO A 653 -6.96 25.39 9.07
C PRO A 653 -8.32 25.57 8.39
N GLY A 654 -8.35 26.08 7.15
CA GLY A 654 -9.59 26.28 6.38
C GLY A 654 -10.34 24.97 6.03
N SER A 655 -9.66 23.82 6.10
CA SER A 655 -10.24 22.50 5.84
C SER A 655 -10.30 21.60 7.07
N GLY A 656 -9.84 22.08 8.24
CA GLY A 656 -9.72 21.27 9.45
C GLY A 656 -8.92 19.99 9.22
N ALA A 657 -7.78 20.09 8.52
CA ALA A 657 -6.99 18.93 8.09
C ALA A 657 -5.50 19.13 8.41
N ILE A 658 -4.84 18.12 8.99
CA ILE A 658 -3.38 18.08 9.15
C ILE A 658 -2.79 16.85 8.46
N PHE A 659 -1.73 17.07 7.68
CA PHE A 659 -0.88 16.02 7.14
C PHE A 659 0.31 15.84 8.08
N ALA A 660 0.27 14.77 8.86
CA ALA A 660 1.16 14.54 10.00
C ALA A 660 2.35 13.62 9.67
N GLY A 661 2.40 13.06 8.45
CA GLY A 661 3.42 12.10 8.04
C GLY A 661 3.56 10.97 9.08
N ASP A 662 4.78 10.79 9.55
CA ASP A 662 5.16 9.78 10.53
C ASP A 662 5.30 10.30 11.96
N THR A 663 4.94 11.57 12.24
CA THR A 663 4.83 12.05 13.62
C THR A 663 3.71 11.34 14.37
N LEU A 664 2.50 11.33 13.79
CA LEU A 664 1.28 10.84 14.44
C LEU A 664 0.48 9.96 13.46
N PHE A 665 0.37 8.68 13.79
CA PHE A 665 -0.57 7.75 13.17
C PHE A 665 -1.84 7.65 14.00
N SER A 666 -2.88 7.01 13.45
CA SER A 666 -3.96 6.55 14.31
C SER A 666 -3.46 5.45 15.27
N LEU A 667 -3.66 5.66 16.57
CA LEU A 667 -3.26 4.80 17.69
C LEU A 667 -1.73 4.57 17.87
N SER A 668 -0.86 5.34 17.21
CA SER A 668 0.60 5.29 17.40
C SER A 668 1.27 6.64 17.07
N CYS A 669 2.52 6.83 17.48
CA CYS A 669 3.45 7.75 16.79
C CYS A 669 4.44 6.96 15.91
N GLY A 670 5.32 7.66 15.19
CA GLY A 670 6.46 7.06 14.49
C GLY A 670 7.50 6.42 15.41
N ARG A 671 8.39 5.61 14.83
CA ARG A 671 9.61 5.14 15.52
C ARG A 671 10.60 6.28 15.68
N LEU A 672 11.29 6.35 16.81
CA LEU A 672 12.29 7.40 17.08
C LEU A 672 13.62 7.00 16.42
N LEU A 673 13.82 7.40 15.16
CA LEU A 673 15.00 7.03 14.37
C LEU A 673 16.12 8.08 14.47
N GLU A 674 15.77 9.37 14.48
CA GLU A 674 16.73 10.47 14.67
C GLU A 674 16.43 11.36 15.89
N GLY A 675 15.19 11.35 16.38
CA GLY A 675 14.73 12.23 17.45
C GLY A 675 14.60 11.56 18.82
N THR A 676 14.35 12.35 19.85
CA THR A 676 14.18 11.88 21.24
C THR A 676 12.70 11.79 21.65
N PRO A 677 12.37 11.08 22.75
CA PRO A 677 11.02 11.08 23.31
C PRO A 677 10.51 12.50 23.65
N GLU A 678 11.40 13.41 24.05
CA GLU A 678 11.05 14.80 24.40
C GLU A 678 10.61 15.58 23.16
N GLN A 679 11.34 15.39 22.06
CA GLN A 679 11.01 15.99 20.76
C GLN A 679 9.68 15.45 20.25
N MET A 680 9.50 14.13 20.23
CA MET A 680 8.23 13.51 19.81
C MET A 680 7.06 13.98 20.70
N LEU A 681 7.22 14.01 22.03
CA LEU A 681 6.19 14.50 22.94
C LEU A 681 5.85 15.98 22.67
N SER A 682 6.85 16.82 22.39
CA SER A 682 6.65 18.22 22.02
C SER A 682 5.86 18.35 20.70
N SER A 683 6.24 17.57 19.70
CA SER A 683 5.59 17.51 18.38
C SER A 683 4.14 17.02 18.46
N LEU A 684 3.89 15.96 19.24
CA LEU A 684 2.54 15.47 19.51
C LEU A 684 1.72 16.51 20.29
N ARG A 685 2.31 17.22 21.25
CA ARG A 685 1.65 18.34 21.96
C ARG A 685 1.34 19.53 21.05
N LYS A 686 2.18 19.86 20.05
CA LYS A 686 1.85 20.84 18.99
C LYS A 686 0.59 20.41 18.23
N ILE A 687 0.49 19.13 17.81
CA ILE A 687 -0.68 18.62 17.09
C ILE A 687 -1.92 18.57 18.02
N MET A 688 -1.76 18.20 19.29
CA MET A 688 -2.84 18.16 20.27
C MET A 688 -3.47 19.52 20.59
N SER A 689 -2.76 20.65 20.36
CA SER A 689 -3.33 21.99 20.57
C SER A 689 -4.25 22.45 19.44
N LEU A 690 -4.39 21.67 18.35
CA LEU A 690 -5.33 21.94 17.27
C LEU A 690 -6.78 21.57 17.67
N PRO A 691 -7.81 22.06 16.93
CA PRO A 691 -9.21 21.74 17.18
C PRO A 691 -9.50 20.23 17.17
N ASP A 692 -10.35 19.78 18.09
CA ASP A 692 -10.68 18.37 18.32
C ASP A 692 -11.30 17.67 17.09
N ASP A 693 -11.97 18.41 16.23
CA ASP A 693 -12.59 17.94 15.00
C ASP A 693 -11.63 17.83 13.81
N THR A 694 -10.38 18.30 13.95
CA THR A 694 -9.31 18.20 12.95
C THR A 694 -9.11 16.76 12.47
N ASN A 695 -9.14 16.57 11.16
CA ASN A 695 -8.85 15.32 10.48
C ASN A 695 -7.33 15.13 10.35
N ILE A 696 -6.81 13.98 10.76
CA ILE A 696 -5.39 13.65 10.68
C ILE A 696 -5.17 12.67 9.52
N TYR A 697 -4.32 13.06 8.60
CA TYR A 697 -3.84 12.28 7.46
C TYR A 697 -2.37 11.93 7.73
N CYS A 698 -2.07 10.65 7.91
CA CYS A 698 -0.76 10.13 8.32
C CYS A 698 -0.12 9.24 7.26
N GLY A 699 1.17 8.93 7.41
CA GLY A 699 1.98 8.25 6.40
C GLY A 699 1.49 6.86 6.00
N HIS A 700 0.96 6.07 6.96
CA HIS A 700 0.72 4.64 6.78
C HIS A 700 -0.61 4.13 7.39
N GLU A 701 -1.11 3.02 6.85
CA GLU A 701 -2.29 2.25 7.34
C GLU A 701 -1.93 1.26 8.48
N TYR A 702 -1.23 1.75 9.51
CA TYR A 702 -0.83 0.93 10.67
C TYR A 702 -1.95 0.73 11.72
N THR A 703 -3.14 1.29 11.54
CA THR A 703 -4.13 1.44 12.60
C THR A 703 -4.57 0.12 13.24
N LEU A 704 -4.63 -0.98 12.47
CA LEU A 704 -5.02 -2.31 12.99
C LEU A 704 -3.92 -3.03 13.78
N SER A 705 -2.63 -2.79 13.51
CA SER A 705 -1.55 -3.29 14.36
C SER A 705 -1.40 -2.39 15.59
N ASN A 706 -1.55 -1.08 15.42
CA ASN A 706 -1.58 -0.11 16.50
C ASN A 706 -2.71 -0.38 17.52
N SER A 707 -3.92 -0.76 17.06
CA SER A 707 -5.05 -1.07 17.94
C SER A 707 -4.81 -2.31 18.80
N LYS A 708 -4.09 -3.33 18.29
CA LYS A 708 -3.73 -4.53 19.06
C LYS A 708 -2.82 -4.17 20.24
N PHE A 709 -1.78 -3.37 20.00
CA PHE A 709 -0.89 -2.88 21.06
C PHE A 709 -1.61 -1.95 22.05
N ALA A 710 -2.40 -0.99 21.55
CA ALA A 710 -3.13 -0.07 22.41
C ALA A 710 -4.08 -0.84 23.36
N LEU A 711 -4.77 -1.87 22.87
CA LEU A 711 -5.64 -2.71 23.68
C LEU A 711 -4.89 -3.59 24.70
N SER A 712 -3.62 -3.93 24.49
CA SER A 712 -2.86 -4.67 25.51
C SER A 712 -2.40 -3.81 26.69
N ILE A 713 -2.39 -2.47 26.56
CA ILE A 713 -1.94 -1.52 27.60
C ILE A 713 -3.03 -0.59 28.15
N ASP A 714 -4.14 -0.40 27.44
CA ASP A 714 -5.32 0.35 27.90
C ASP A 714 -6.63 -0.47 27.70
N PRO A 715 -6.68 -1.76 28.10
CA PRO A 715 -7.76 -2.70 27.74
C PRO A 715 -9.16 -2.28 28.19
N ASN A 716 -9.25 -1.49 29.26
CA ASN A 716 -10.52 -1.05 29.85
C ASN A 716 -11.07 0.25 29.23
N ASN A 717 -10.41 0.80 28.21
CA ASN A 717 -10.82 2.02 27.53
C ASN A 717 -11.92 1.71 26.50
N GLU A 718 -13.19 1.90 26.87
CA GLU A 718 -14.38 1.63 26.03
C GLU A 718 -14.35 2.36 24.67
N ALA A 719 -13.77 3.57 24.62
CA ALA A 719 -13.62 4.33 23.38
C ALA A 719 -12.62 3.66 22.44
N LEU A 720 -11.47 3.20 22.99
CA LEU A 720 -10.48 2.43 22.25
C LEU A 720 -11.03 1.07 21.81
N GLN A 721 -11.76 0.34 22.66
CA GLN A 721 -12.43 -0.92 22.28
C GLN A 721 -13.38 -0.70 21.09
N SER A 722 -14.24 0.32 21.18
CA SER A 722 -15.21 0.66 20.14
C SER A 722 -14.54 1.05 18.83
N TYR A 723 -13.48 1.86 18.90
CA TYR A 723 -12.73 2.29 17.72
C TYR A 723 -11.90 1.16 17.11
N ALA A 724 -11.27 0.30 17.91
CA ALA A 724 -10.54 -0.88 17.43
C ALA A 724 -11.46 -1.88 16.72
N ALA A 725 -12.68 -2.09 17.23
CA ALA A 725 -13.70 -2.90 16.56
C ALA A 725 -14.13 -2.29 15.20
N HIS A 726 -14.26 -0.96 15.13
CA HIS A 726 -14.54 -0.25 13.88
C HIS A 726 -13.38 -0.35 12.87
N VAL A 727 -12.15 -0.20 13.33
CA VAL A 727 -10.90 -0.38 12.55
C VAL A 727 -10.83 -1.80 11.97
N ALA A 728 -11.08 -2.84 12.78
CA ALA A 728 -11.14 -4.22 12.29
C ALA A 728 -12.27 -4.44 11.25
N HIS A 729 -13.41 -3.77 11.41
CA HIS A 729 -14.50 -3.82 10.44
C HIS A 729 -14.15 -3.14 9.10
N LEU A 730 -13.40 -2.03 9.12
CA LEU A 730 -12.92 -1.36 7.90
C LEU A 730 -11.86 -2.21 7.19
N ARG A 731 -10.83 -2.67 7.91
CA ARG A 731 -9.73 -3.46 7.32
C ARG A 731 -10.17 -4.84 6.83
N SER A 732 -11.16 -5.48 7.44
CA SER A 732 -11.75 -6.73 6.92
C SER A 732 -12.50 -6.56 5.59
N LYS A 733 -12.78 -5.32 5.18
CA LYS A 733 -13.32 -4.92 3.87
C LYS A 733 -12.27 -4.24 2.98
N SER A 734 -10.99 -4.29 3.36
CA SER A 734 -9.87 -3.58 2.74
C SER A 734 -10.02 -2.06 2.64
N LEU A 735 -10.94 -1.45 3.39
CA LEU A 735 -11.16 -0.01 3.42
C LEU A 735 -10.09 0.71 4.28
N PRO A 736 -9.73 1.96 3.98
CA PRO A 736 -8.83 2.75 4.83
C PRO A 736 -9.50 3.10 6.17
N THR A 737 -8.67 3.34 7.18
CA THR A 737 -9.07 3.84 8.52
C THR A 737 -8.76 5.33 8.70
N ILE A 738 -8.02 5.90 7.73
CA ILE A 738 -7.57 7.29 7.69
C ILE A 738 -8.50 8.09 6.76
N PRO A 739 -8.82 9.38 7.05
CA PRO A 739 -8.39 10.16 8.20
C PRO A 739 -9.03 9.71 9.51
N THR A 740 -8.22 9.70 10.57
CA THR A 740 -8.72 9.72 11.96
C THR A 740 -9.05 11.17 12.37
N LYS A 741 -9.68 11.37 13.54
CA LYS A 741 -9.94 12.70 14.12
C LYS A 741 -9.13 12.89 15.40
N LEU A 742 -8.62 14.10 15.61
CA LEU A 742 -7.78 14.41 16.77
C LEU A 742 -8.46 14.09 18.11
N LYS A 743 -9.79 14.27 18.23
CA LYS A 743 -10.57 13.85 19.40
C LYS A 743 -10.55 12.34 19.66
N VAL A 744 -10.55 11.51 18.61
CA VAL A 744 -10.44 10.05 18.73
C VAL A 744 -9.04 9.68 19.19
N GLU A 745 -8.01 10.30 18.62
CA GLU A 745 -6.63 10.06 19.03
C GLU A 745 -6.38 10.48 20.50
N LYS A 746 -6.87 11.65 20.93
CA LYS A 746 -6.81 12.09 22.34
C LYS A 746 -7.49 11.09 23.30
N ALA A 747 -8.55 10.41 22.85
CA ALA A 747 -9.26 9.41 23.65
C ALA A 747 -8.62 8.01 23.63
N CYS A 748 -7.97 7.61 22.54
CA CYS A 748 -7.61 6.21 22.27
C CYS A 748 -6.10 5.95 22.07
N ASN A 749 -5.32 6.94 21.65
CA ASN A 749 -3.92 6.76 21.28
C ASN A 749 -3.01 6.79 22.52
N PRO A 750 -2.26 5.71 22.81
CA PRO A 750 -1.47 5.64 24.04
C PRO A 750 -0.36 6.71 24.11
N PHE A 751 0.14 7.17 22.96
CA PHE A 751 1.18 8.22 22.88
C PHE A 751 0.65 9.63 23.14
N LEU A 752 -0.67 9.83 23.06
CA LEU A 752 -1.35 11.07 23.50
C LEU A 752 -1.90 10.95 24.94
N ARG A 753 -1.71 9.79 25.58
CA ARG A 753 -2.25 9.40 26.89
C ARG A 753 -1.14 8.99 27.87
N THR A 754 0.07 9.56 27.72
CA THR A 754 1.27 9.26 28.53
C THR A 754 1.06 9.41 30.04
N SER A 755 0.12 10.27 30.46
CA SER A 755 -0.26 10.49 31.86
C SER A 755 -1.33 9.52 32.39
N SER A 756 -1.86 8.62 31.56
CA SER A 756 -2.86 7.62 31.97
C SER A 756 -2.29 6.64 32.99
N THR A 757 -2.95 6.56 34.16
CA THR A 757 -2.57 5.62 35.23
C THR A 757 -2.69 4.16 34.80
N ALA A 758 -3.65 3.83 33.93
CA ALA A 758 -3.82 2.47 33.40
C ALA A 758 -2.63 2.05 32.52
N ILE A 759 -2.25 2.88 31.55
CA ILE A 759 -1.10 2.64 30.65
C ILE A 759 0.20 2.59 31.45
N ARG A 760 0.40 3.53 32.39
CA ARG A 760 1.59 3.55 33.23
C ARG A 760 1.69 2.28 34.10
N HIS A 761 0.59 1.83 34.69
CA HIS A 761 0.57 0.58 35.45
C HIS A 761 0.83 -0.64 34.55
N ALA A 762 0.20 -0.74 33.38
CA ALA A 762 0.36 -1.87 32.45
C ALA A 762 1.82 -2.05 31.98
N LEU A 763 2.58 -0.96 31.85
CA LEU A 763 3.99 -0.96 31.44
C LEU A 763 4.98 -0.77 32.58
N ASN A 764 4.55 -0.83 33.85
CA ASN A 764 5.38 -0.61 35.04
C ASN A 764 6.13 0.75 35.06
N ILE A 765 5.57 1.77 34.39
CA ILE A 765 6.14 3.13 34.33
C ILE A 765 5.93 3.80 35.70
N PRO A 766 6.99 4.28 36.37
CA PRO A 766 6.86 4.94 37.67
C PRO A 766 5.91 6.14 37.65
N ALA A 767 5.16 6.34 38.73
CA ALA A 767 4.32 7.52 38.91
C ALA A 767 5.14 8.83 38.95
N THR A 768 6.41 8.74 39.32
CA THR A 768 7.38 9.85 39.31
C THR A 768 7.98 10.14 37.93
N ALA A 769 7.83 9.25 36.95
CA ALA A 769 8.35 9.47 35.61
C ALA A 769 7.61 10.61 34.91
N ASN A 770 8.33 11.48 34.21
CA ASN A 770 7.73 12.52 33.41
C ASN A 770 7.10 11.94 32.11
N ASP A 771 6.25 12.72 31.43
CA ASP A 771 5.55 12.24 30.24
C ASP A 771 6.47 11.81 29.08
N SER A 772 7.71 12.32 29.03
CA SER A 772 8.69 11.96 28.01
C SER A 772 9.31 10.59 28.28
N GLU A 773 9.69 10.33 29.52
CA GLU A 773 10.12 9.01 29.98
C GLU A 773 9.01 7.98 29.76
N ALA A 774 7.75 8.34 30.08
CA ALA A 774 6.59 7.52 29.80
C ALA A 774 6.40 7.25 28.30
N LEU A 775 6.53 8.28 27.44
CA LEU A 775 6.46 8.11 25.98
C LEU A 775 7.58 7.18 25.47
N GLY A 776 8.80 7.32 25.99
CA GLY A 776 9.94 6.47 25.65
C GLY A 776 9.68 4.99 25.99
N VAL A 777 9.13 4.70 27.17
CA VAL A 777 8.76 3.32 27.55
C VAL A 777 7.59 2.79 26.71
N ILE A 778 6.56 3.58 26.44
CA ILE A 778 5.44 3.18 25.56
C ILE A 778 5.95 2.90 24.13
N ARG A 779 6.88 3.71 23.63
CA ARG A 779 7.55 3.53 22.33
C ARG A 779 8.34 2.23 22.28
N GLN A 780 9.23 2.02 23.26
CA GLN A 780 10.04 0.81 23.35
C GLN A 780 9.18 -0.45 23.51
N ALA A 781 8.10 -0.40 24.30
CA ALA A 781 7.15 -1.49 24.42
C ALA A 781 6.48 -1.82 23.08
N LYS A 782 6.03 -0.79 22.33
CA LYS A 782 5.41 -0.99 21.00
C LYS A 782 6.37 -1.50 19.94
N ASP A 783 7.66 -1.18 20.06
CA ASP A 783 8.68 -1.64 19.10
C ASP A 783 9.16 -3.07 19.35
N ASN A 784 8.76 -3.68 20.48
CA ASN A 784 9.04 -5.08 20.85
C ASN A 784 7.75 -5.92 21.03
N PHE A 785 6.66 -5.53 20.35
CA PHE A 785 5.34 -6.18 20.37
C PHE A 785 4.94 -6.69 18.97
#